data_AF-A0A7V9RRK5-F1
#
_entry.id   AF-A0A7V9RRK5-F1
#
_cell.length_a   1.000
_cell.length_b   1.000
_cell.length_c   1.000
_cell.angle_alpha   90.00
_cell.angle_beta   90.00
_cell.angle_gamma   90.00
#
_symmetry.space_group_name_H-M   'P 1'
#
loop_
_entity.id
_entity.type
_entity.pdbx_description
1 polymer ?
#
loop_
_entity_poly.entity_id
_entity_poly.type
_entity_poly.pdbx_seq_one_letter_code
_entity_poly.pdbx_strand_id
1 'polypeptide(L)'
;MSSPTPIVPVTSVTSVTSVTSIVPVTPVAHEHLTALRHAVLGFDDCVDIAHRWGQQLAAVLPAGGRLLAAGNGGSAAQAQHLTAELVGRYREDRAPLSAICLSAETSSLTAIINDYPPDELFARQVQAHGRPGDVLVLMSTSGRSPNLVAAAVRGRRAGMRVWAFTGPLPNPLAAQADEVLAVDAPLTATVQELHLVALHIVCAALDATPSATAGEVTGQSVAGPSGPAQQPSPRRSGGSPVKGPLVVVGDALLDIDLVGRADRLCPDAAAPVVEDVVELARPGGAALAALLAAADCRDVVLVTPLADDEAGDRLRGLLEGRVAVVSLSGGGPTSVKRRILASGQALARLDSGGSGAGSGLDCQIGPLPPDLESLFQGASAVLVSDYGRGVTAVPQLRELLDRAGQHCPLVWDPHPRGAAPVPSARLVTPNRSEAAALAGRLDGGSEHLSSAAMSAPPARSVVAVAAGDADTLMRAWGVSAVAVTLGEAGALLSYGCGAPALVPAPPLGTVDTCGAGDRFAAAAATALGNGALTAEAVQYAVGAASRFLASGGVRRIPDPLQADNSRRGVQAADTELVGSAATGVTVCEAVRGRGGVVVATGGCFDLLHTGHIATLRDARQMGDCLIVCLNSDDSVRRQKGPQRPLVSERDRAQVLLALECVDSVVIFDEDTPAEILRQLQPDLWVKGGDYVGTDLPEAAVLARWGGQAVVLPYLPGRSTTRLVDQAVATTAAHPPGR
;
A
#
# COMPACT_ATOMS: atom_id res chain seq x y z
N MET A 1 48.10 43.66 30.57
CA MET A 1 47.36 43.87 31.83
C MET A 1 46.00 44.40 31.46
N SER A 2 45.00 43.54 31.65
CA SER A 2 43.63 43.71 31.16
C SER A 2 42.72 44.28 32.26
N SER A 3 41.57 44.79 31.84
CA SER A 3 40.38 45.27 32.58
C SER A 3 40.28 46.79 32.77
N PRO A 4 39.07 47.36 32.93
CA PRO A 4 37.74 46.93 32.43
C PRO A 4 36.91 48.10 31.82
N THR A 5 35.91 47.79 31.00
CA THR A 5 34.83 48.76 30.70
C THR A 5 33.49 48.03 30.55
N PRO A 6 32.36 48.65 30.96
CA PRO A 6 31.16 47.98 31.45
C PRO A 6 30.03 47.83 30.42
N ILE A 7 29.04 47.05 30.85
CA ILE A 7 27.77 46.68 30.21
C ILE A 7 26.81 47.87 30.10
N VAL A 8 26.17 48.03 28.93
CA VAL A 8 24.88 48.74 28.69
C VAL A 8 24.15 47.99 27.53
N PRO A 9 22.80 47.88 27.53
CA PRO A 9 22.07 46.73 26.96
C PRO A 9 21.69 46.90 25.49
N VAL A 10 21.53 45.79 24.77
CA VAL A 10 21.02 45.76 23.40
C VAL A 10 19.54 45.41 23.40
N THR A 11 18.69 46.42 23.30
CA THR A 11 17.39 46.33 22.66
C THR A 11 17.53 46.70 21.19
N SER A 12 17.26 45.76 20.29
CA SER A 12 16.67 46.03 18.96
C SER A 12 16.37 44.71 18.25
N VAL A 13 15.09 44.33 18.23
CA VAL A 13 14.55 43.36 17.27
C VAL A 13 14.37 44.11 15.97
N THR A 14 15.14 43.76 14.95
CA THR A 14 14.99 44.31 13.59
C THR A 14 14.48 43.20 12.66
N SER A 15 13.19 43.30 12.35
CA SER A 15 12.51 42.96 11.10
C SER A 15 13.10 41.85 10.20
N VAL A 16 12.44 40.69 10.21
CA VAL A 16 12.47 39.75 9.07
C VAL A 16 11.49 40.26 8.02
N THR A 17 12.03 40.71 6.88
CA THR A 17 11.27 41.06 5.68
C THR A 17 10.70 39.77 5.08
N SER A 18 9.41 39.52 5.29
CA SER A 18 8.68 38.44 4.63
C SER A 18 8.36 38.83 3.19
N VAL A 19 8.92 38.10 2.21
CA VAL A 19 8.42 38.12 0.84
C VAL A 19 7.13 37.30 0.81
N THR A 20 6.00 37.99 0.86
CA THR A 20 4.66 37.38 0.81
C THR A 20 4.35 36.98 -0.63
N SER A 21 4.54 35.70 -0.97
CA SER A 21 3.86 35.10 -2.12
C SER A 21 2.40 34.89 -1.72
N ILE A 22 1.51 35.76 -2.20
CA ILE A 22 0.07 35.68 -1.96
C ILE A 22 -0.51 34.63 -2.91
N VAL A 23 -0.55 33.38 -2.45
CA VAL A 23 -1.55 32.42 -2.93
C VAL A 23 -2.84 32.73 -2.16
N PRO A 24 -4.01 32.84 -2.80
CA PRO A 24 -5.26 33.08 -2.09
C PRO A 24 -5.57 31.83 -1.24
N VAL A 25 -5.17 31.88 0.04
CA VAL A 25 -5.66 30.97 1.06
C VAL A 25 -7.18 31.13 1.08
N THR A 26 -7.92 30.04 0.88
CA THR A 26 -9.38 30.11 0.97
C THR A 26 -9.76 30.66 2.35
N PRO A 27 -10.84 31.45 2.49
CA PRO A 27 -11.24 32.03 3.78
C PRO A 27 -11.27 30.99 4.92
N VAL A 28 -11.67 29.76 4.59
CA VAL A 28 -11.71 28.60 5.48
C VAL A 28 -10.33 28.16 5.98
N ALA A 29 -9.31 28.14 5.12
CA ALA A 29 -7.95 27.77 5.53
C ALA A 29 -7.29 28.85 6.39
N HIS A 30 -7.58 30.13 6.15
CA HIS A 30 -7.09 31.22 6.99
C HIS A 30 -7.76 31.21 8.37
N GLU A 31 -9.06 30.93 8.43
CA GLU A 31 -9.83 30.78 9.66
C GLU A 31 -9.28 29.63 10.53
N HIS A 32 -9.05 28.45 9.93
CA HIS A 32 -8.50 27.30 10.66
C HIS A 32 -7.08 27.56 11.20
N LEU A 33 -6.19 28.13 10.38
CA LEU A 33 -4.83 28.47 10.81
C LEU A 33 -4.81 29.54 11.91
N THR A 34 -5.75 30.48 11.87
CA THR A 34 -5.89 31.51 12.91
C THR A 34 -6.40 30.90 14.21
N ALA A 35 -7.42 30.04 14.14
CA ALA A 35 -7.94 29.31 15.29
C ALA A 35 -6.86 28.43 15.94
N LEU A 36 -6.08 27.70 15.14
CA LEU A 36 -4.96 26.89 15.64
C LEU A 36 -3.87 27.74 16.28
N ARG A 37 -3.45 28.84 15.64
CA ARG A 37 -2.43 29.74 16.22
C ARG A 37 -2.88 30.29 17.56
N HIS A 38 -4.14 30.70 17.68
CA HIS A 38 -4.69 31.20 18.94
C HIS A 38 -4.73 30.10 20.01
N ALA A 39 -5.20 28.90 19.65
CA ALA A 39 -5.29 27.79 20.59
C ALA A 39 -3.92 27.32 21.09
N VAL A 40 -2.88 27.33 20.24
CA VAL A 40 -1.49 27.00 20.63
C VAL A 40 -0.96 27.98 21.69
N LEU A 41 -1.28 29.27 21.59
CA LEU A 41 -0.81 30.27 22.56
C LEU A 41 -1.39 30.06 23.98
N GLY A 42 -2.56 29.43 24.09
CA GLY A 42 -3.19 29.08 25.37
C GLY A 42 -2.91 27.65 25.82
N PHE A 43 -1.99 26.94 25.18
CA PHE A 43 -1.81 25.50 25.38
C PHE A 43 -0.84 25.13 26.51
N ASP A 44 -0.18 26.11 27.14
CA ASP A 44 0.88 25.87 28.14
C ASP A 44 0.43 24.99 29.32
N ASP A 45 -0.77 25.22 29.88
CA ASP A 45 -1.32 24.39 30.95
C ASP A 45 -1.50 22.92 30.51
N CYS A 46 -1.86 22.71 29.24
CA CYS A 46 -2.00 21.38 28.66
C CYS A 46 -0.64 20.69 28.48
N VAL A 47 0.42 21.45 28.18
CA VAL A 47 1.80 20.93 28.08
C VAL A 47 2.25 20.38 29.44
N ASP A 48 2.00 21.12 30.52
CA ASP A 48 2.37 20.71 31.88
C ASP A 48 1.61 19.44 32.33
N ILE A 49 0.32 19.35 32.00
CA ILE A 49 -0.49 18.15 32.26
C ILE A 49 0.04 16.96 31.45
N ALA A 50 0.25 17.14 30.15
CA ALA A 50 0.76 16.08 29.28
C ALA A 50 2.14 15.57 29.74
N HIS A 51 3.02 16.48 30.16
CA HIS A 51 4.32 16.12 30.69
C HIS A 51 4.21 15.27 31.97
N ARG A 52 3.36 15.69 32.94
CA ARG A 52 3.10 14.91 34.16
C ARG A 52 2.48 13.55 33.86
N TRP A 53 1.58 13.44 32.88
CA TRP A 53 1.02 12.16 32.46
C TRP A 53 2.11 11.22 31.93
N GLY A 54 3.05 11.71 31.12
CA GLY A 54 4.20 10.93 30.66
C GLY A 54 5.04 10.38 31.82
N GLN A 55 5.38 11.22 32.80
CA GLN A 55 6.12 10.81 33.99
C GLN A 55 5.37 9.77 34.83
N GLN A 56 4.05 9.90 34.95
CA GLN A 56 3.23 8.92 35.67
C GLN A 56 3.18 7.58 34.93
N LEU A 57 3.08 7.59 33.60
CA LEU A 57 3.13 6.35 32.80
C LEU A 57 4.49 5.65 32.89
N ALA A 58 5.60 6.41 32.97
CA ALA A 58 6.93 5.85 33.17
C ALA A 58 7.06 5.11 34.51
N ALA A 59 6.26 5.45 35.52
CA ALA A 59 6.18 4.71 36.78
C ALA A 59 5.23 3.51 36.71
N VAL A 60 4.07 3.65 36.04
CA VAL A 60 3.00 2.64 36.05
C VAL A 60 3.29 1.47 35.11
N LEU A 61 3.70 1.74 33.87
CA LEU A 61 3.76 0.72 32.83
C LEU A 61 4.93 -0.28 33.04
N PRO A 62 6.15 0.14 33.42
CA PRO A 62 7.22 -0.80 33.76
C PRO A 62 6.93 -1.64 35.01
N ALA A 63 6.13 -1.12 35.95
CA ALA A 63 5.71 -1.84 37.16
C ALA A 63 4.63 -2.92 36.88
N GLY A 64 4.28 -3.17 35.62
CA GLY A 64 3.30 -4.16 35.20
C GLY A 64 1.87 -3.63 35.06
N GLY A 65 1.66 -2.33 35.25
CA GLY A 65 0.39 -1.65 34.94
C GLY A 65 0.16 -1.53 33.44
N ARG A 66 -1.09 -1.25 33.06
CA ARG A 66 -1.51 -1.11 31.66
C ARG A 66 -2.19 0.23 31.41
N LEU A 67 -2.07 0.71 30.17
CA LEU A 67 -2.90 1.79 29.64
C LEU A 67 -4.02 1.25 28.74
N LEU A 68 -5.26 1.67 29.00
CA LEU A 68 -6.40 1.51 28.08
C LEU A 68 -6.72 2.85 27.44
N ALA A 69 -6.93 2.91 26.13
CA ALA A 69 -7.27 4.14 25.42
C ALA A 69 -8.55 3.99 24.58
N ALA A 70 -9.43 4.99 24.60
CA ALA A 70 -10.64 5.00 23.78
C ALA A 70 -11.01 6.40 23.28
N GLY A 71 -11.64 6.44 22.11
CA GLY A 71 -12.19 7.64 21.49
C GLY A 71 -13.13 7.28 20.35
N ASN A 72 -13.91 8.26 19.88
CA ASN A 72 -14.81 8.13 18.73
C ASN A 72 -14.24 8.88 17.51
N GLY A 73 -14.42 8.37 16.30
CA GLY A 73 -14.01 9.05 15.05
C GLY A 73 -12.52 9.40 15.02
N GLY A 74 -12.18 10.66 14.77
CA GLY A 74 -10.78 11.13 14.77
C GLY A 74 -10.04 10.89 16.09
N SER A 75 -10.73 10.99 17.23
CA SER A 75 -10.17 10.66 18.54
C SER A 75 -9.91 9.15 18.71
N ALA A 76 -10.61 8.28 17.97
CA ALA A 76 -10.30 6.84 17.95
C ALA A 76 -8.95 6.58 17.28
N ALA A 77 -8.65 7.29 16.19
CA ALA A 77 -7.35 7.21 15.52
C ALA A 77 -6.20 7.70 16.42
N GLN A 78 -6.45 8.73 17.23
CA GLN A 78 -5.46 9.22 18.21
C GLN A 78 -5.25 8.25 19.38
N ALA A 79 -6.32 7.61 19.86
CA ALA A 79 -6.20 6.55 20.86
C ALA A 79 -5.37 5.37 20.32
N GLN A 80 -5.57 4.98 19.05
CA GLN A 80 -4.73 3.98 18.39
C GLN A 80 -3.28 4.45 18.28
N HIS A 81 -3.04 5.68 17.83
CA HIS A 81 -1.71 6.28 17.72
C HIS A 81 -0.97 6.24 19.06
N LEU A 82 -1.58 6.73 20.15
CA LEU A 82 -0.98 6.69 21.48
C LEU A 82 -0.57 5.26 21.87
N THR A 83 -1.46 4.29 21.68
CA THR A 83 -1.15 2.89 22.04
C THR A 83 -0.07 2.27 21.17
N ALA A 84 0.01 2.64 19.88
CA ALA A 84 1.04 2.17 18.97
C ALA A 84 2.43 2.70 19.37
N GLU A 85 2.53 3.97 19.74
CA GLU A 85 3.78 4.58 20.24
C GLU A 85 4.26 3.93 21.55
N LEU A 86 3.34 3.51 22.42
CA LEU A 86 3.65 2.84 23.69
C LEU A 86 4.10 1.38 23.52
N VAL A 87 3.45 0.63 22.61
CA VAL A 87 3.79 -0.78 22.36
C VAL A 87 5.05 -0.89 21.49
N GLY A 88 5.22 0.03 20.54
CA GLY A 88 6.42 0.14 19.71
C GLY A 88 7.48 1.06 20.32
N ARG A 89 8.11 1.86 19.45
CA ARG A 89 9.08 2.89 19.82
C ARG A 89 8.55 4.26 19.39
N TYR A 90 8.81 5.30 20.18
CA TYR A 90 8.52 6.68 19.81
C TYR A 90 9.74 7.35 19.18
N ARG A 91 10.74 7.74 19.99
CA ARG A 91 12.01 8.31 19.49
C ARG A 91 13.20 7.40 19.71
N GLU A 92 13.32 6.85 20.91
CA GLU A 92 14.36 5.91 21.28
C GLU A 92 13.81 4.49 21.41
N ASP A 93 14.68 3.50 21.28
CA ASP A 93 14.28 2.10 21.44
C ASP A 93 14.09 1.78 22.93
N ARG A 94 12.97 1.15 23.28
CA ARG A 94 12.58 0.84 24.66
C ARG A 94 11.87 -0.50 24.75
N ALA A 95 11.78 -1.04 25.95
CA ALA A 95 10.96 -2.23 26.19
C ALA A 95 9.48 -1.93 25.85
N PRO A 96 8.77 -2.88 25.22
CA PRO A 96 7.37 -2.67 24.84
C PRO A 96 6.49 -2.53 26.09
N LEU A 97 5.61 -1.51 26.09
CA LEU A 97 4.73 -1.21 27.23
C LEU A 97 3.32 -1.77 26.99
N SER A 98 2.62 -2.17 28.06
CA SER A 98 1.26 -2.70 27.94
C SER A 98 0.25 -1.57 27.68
N ALA A 99 -0.20 -1.44 26.42
CA ALA A 99 -1.25 -0.50 26.05
C ALA A 99 -2.27 -1.15 25.10
N ILE A 100 -3.57 -0.89 25.32
CA ILE A 100 -4.68 -1.45 24.51
C ILE A 100 -5.61 -0.33 24.06
N CYS A 101 -5.84 -0.24 22.75
CA CYS A 101 -6.87 0.65 22.20
C CYS A 101 -8.21 -0.09 22.11
N LEU A 102 -9.21 0.41 22.85
CA LEU A 102 -10.56 -0.17 22.91
C LEU A 102 -11.36 0.08 21.62
N SER A 103 -10.87 0.95 20.73
CA SER A 103 -11.46 1.24 19.42
C SER A 103 -10.80 0.47 18.26
N ALA A 104 -9.81 -0.39 18.52
CA ALA A 104 -9.07 -1.10 17.47
C ALA A 104 -9.71 -2.42 17.03
N GLU A 105 -10.32 -3.17 17.95
CA GLU A 105 -10.91 -4.48 17.62
C GLU A 105 -12.36 -4.32 17.16
N THR A 106 -12.53 -4.26 15.85
CA THR A 106 -13.85 -3.99 15.22
C THR A 106 -14.91 -5.02 15.59
N SER A 107 -14.55 -6.29 15.83
CA SER A 107 -15.53 -7.33 16.14
C SER A 107 -16.19 -7.08 17.49
N SER A 108 -15.42 -6.71 18.51
CA SER A 108 -15.86 -6.36 19.86
C SER A 108 -16.72 -5.11 19.83
N LEU A 109 -16.32 -4.08 19.07
CA LEU A 109 -17.15 -2.88 18.89
C LEU A 109 -18.53 -3.23 18.31
N THR A 110 -18.56 -4.03 17.23
CA THR A 110 -19.82 -4.38 16.57
C THR A 110 -20.69 -5.30 17.43
N ALA A 111 -20.10 -6.29 18.12
CA ALA A 111 -20.84 -7.21 18.98
C ALA A 111 -21.43 -6.46 20.19
N ILE A 112 -20.66 -5.57 20.80
CA ILE A 112 -21.15 -4.79 21.94
C ILE A 112 -22.28 -3.84 21.54
N ILE A 113 -22.16 -3.13 20.41
CA ILE A 113 -23.23 -2.23 19.94
C ILE A 113 -24.47 -3.00 19.48
N ASN A 114 -24.30 -4.22 18.97
CA ASN A 114 -25.43 -5.06 18.57
C ASN A 114 -26.24 -5.54 19.79
N ASP A 115 -25.55 -5.92 20.86
CA ASP A 115 -26.18 -6.61 21.99
C ASP A 115 -26.48 -5.67 23.18
N TYR A 116 -25.86 -4.50 23.23
CA TYR A 116 -25.97 -3.55 24.35
C TYR A 116 -26.20 -2.13 23.85
N PRO A 117 -26.79 -1.26 24.70
CA PRO A 117 -26.93 0.16 24.39
C PRO A 117 -25.58 0.81 23.99
N PRO A 118 -25.57 1.80 23.06
CA PRO A 118 -24.33 2.35 22.52
C PRO A 118 -23.36 2.95 23.54
N ASP A 119 -23.85 3.37 24.71
CA ASP A 119 -23.04 3.86 25.84
C ASP A 119 -22.20 2.76 26.51
N GLU A 120 -22.58 1.49 26.38
CA GLU A 120 -21.81 0.35 26.90
C GLU A 120 -20.58 0.01 26.03
N LEU A 121 -20.44 0.62 24.85
CA LEU A 121 -19.40 0.31 23.86
C LEU A 121 -17.99 0.19 24.45
N PHE A 122 -17.57 1.19 25.23
CA PHE A 122 -16.26 1.19 25.88
C PHE A 122 -16.36 0.76 27.34
N ALA A 123 -17.48 1.02 28.02
CA ALA A 123 -17.64 0.68 29.43
C ALA A 123 -17.49 -0.83 29.70
N ARG A 124 -18.03 -1.69 28.83
CA ARG A 124 -17.87 -3.15 28.97
C ARG A 124 -16.42 -3.60 28.80
N GLN A 125 -15.73 -3.02 27.83
CA GLN A 125 -14.33 -3.33 27.57
C GLN A 125 -13.44 -2.86 28.73
N VAL A 126 -13.71 -1.68 29.29
CA VAL A 126 -13.04 -1.20 30.51
C VAL A 126 -13.27 -2.15 31.67
N GLN A 127 -14.49 -2.64 31.87
CA GLN A 127 -14.76 -3.64 32.91
C GLN A 127 -14.02 -4.97 32.66
N ALA A 128 -13.91 -5.40 31.41
CA ALA A 128 -13.28 -6.67 31.06
C ALA A 128 -11.76 -6.63 31.19
N HIS A 129 -11.13 -5.49 30.89
CA HIS A 129 -9.68 -5.38 30.76
C HIS A 129 -8.99 -4.58 31.87
N GLY A 130 -9.70 -3.67 32.51
CA GLY A 130 -9.15 -2.75 33.51
C GLY A 130 -8.91 -3.41 34.86
N ARG A 131 -7.80 -3.05 35.50
CA ARG A 131 -7.44 -3.50 36.86
C ARG A 131 -7.13 -2.29 37.75
N PRO A 132 -7.21 -2.44 39.09
CA PRO A 132 -6.78 -1.39 40.00
C PRO A 132 -5.32 -0.97 39.74
N GLY A 133 -5.08 0.33 39.62
CA GLY A 133 -3.75 0.89 39.32
C GLY A 133 -3.44 1.08 37.83
N ASP A 134 -4.26 0.55 36.92
CA ASP A 134 -4.14 0.84 35.48
C ASP A 134 -4.57 2.28 35.16
N VAL A 135 -4.18 2.76 33.98
CA VAL A 135 -4.57 4.07 33.46
C VAL A 135 -5.59 3.93 32.33
N LEU A 136 -6.67 4.69 32.38
CA LEU A 136 -7.67 4.82 31.32
C LEU A 136 -7.60 6.22 30.70
N VAL A 137 -7.29 6.30 29.42
CA VAL A 137 -7.25 7.55 28.64
C VAL A 137 -8.46 7.62 27.71
N LEU A 138 -9.26 8.66 27.85
CA LEU A 138 -10.47 8.89 27.06
C LEU A 138 -10.34 10.17 26.24
N MET A 139 -10.55 10.08 24.93
CA MET A 139 -10.35 11.20 24.00
C MET A 139 -11.68 11.61 23.37
N SER A 140 -12.09 12.86 23.57
CA SER A 140 -13.33 13.42 23.00
C SER A 140 -13.23 14.92 22.81
N THR A 141 -13.27 15.39 21.57
CA THR A 141 -13.23 16.83 21.25
C THR A 141 -14.42 17.63 21.82
N SER A 142 -15.55 16.98 22.12
CA SER A 142 -16.69 17.63 22.80
C SER A 142 -16.79 17.31 24.29
N GLY A 143 -16.16 16.24 24.75
CA GLY A 143 -16.32 15.70 26.10
C GLY A 143 -17.74 15.22 26.42
N ARG A 144 -18.63 15.06 25.43
CA ARG A 144 -20.06 14.78 25.61
C ARG A 144 -20.51 13.37 25.20
N SER A 145 -19.63 12.56 24.63
CA SER A 145 -19.98 11.22 24.13
C SER A 145 -20.42 10.30 25.28
N PRO A 146 -21.68 9.80 25.30
CA PRO A 146 -22.19 8.98 26.41
C PRO A 146 -21.36 7.71 26.66
N ASN A 147 -20.85 7.10 25.61
CA ASN A 147 -20.03 5.89 25.69
C ASN A 147 -18.67 6.09 26.37
N LEU A 148 -18.07 7.27 26.23
CA LEU A 148 -16.83 7.64 26.92
C LEU A 148 -17.12 8.05 28.37
N VAL A 149 -18.24 8.75 28.63
CA VAL A 149 -18.65 9.09 29.99
C VAL A 149 -18.93 7.82 30.80
N ALA A 150 -19.64 6.84 30.23
CA ALA A 150 -19.89 5.54 30.87
C ALA A 150 -18.57 4.77 31.12
N ALA A 151 -17.63 4.81 30.18
CA ALA A 151 -16.31 4.22 30.36
C ALA A 151 -15.50 4.87 31.49
N ALA A 152 -15.55 6.21 31.63
CA ALA A 152 -14.91 6.94 32.73
C ALA A 152 -15.45 6.48 34.09
N VAL A 153 -16.78 6.41 34.22
CA VAL A 153 -17.45 5.94 35.44
C VAL A 153 -17.02 4.50 35.77
N ARG A 154 -16.95 3.62 34.76
CA ARG A 154 -16.55 2.23 34.96
C ARG A 154 -15.07 2.09 35.32
N GLY A 155 -14.19 2.89 34.70
CA GLY A 155 -12.76 2.93 35.01
C GLY A 155 -12.49 3.29 36.46
N ARG A 156 -13.15 4.34 36.98
CA ARG A 156 -13.03 4.74 38.39
C ARG A 156 -13.52 3.65 39.33
N ARG A 157 -14.65 3.00 39.01
CA ARG A 157 -15.17 1.86 39.79
C ARG A 157 -14.22 0.66 39.80
N ALA A 158 -13.43 0.47 38.73
CA ALA A 158 -12.41 -0.57 38.64
C ALA A 158 -11.08 -0.19 39.33
N GLY A 159 -10.99 0.99 39.96
CA GLY A 159 -9.78 1.48 40.61
C GLY A 159 -8.70 1.95 39.63
N MET A 160 -9.07 2.25 38.38
CA MET A 160 -8.17 2.84 37.39
C MET A 160 -8.06 4.34 37.60
N ARG A 161 -6.93 4.93 37.21
CA ARG A 161 -6.78 6.38 37.06
C ARG A 161 -7.35 6.81 35.70
N VAL A 162 -8.32 7.72 35.70
CA VAL A 162 -9.01 8.15 34.47
C VAL A 162 -8.53 9.53 34.04
N TRP A 163 -7.94 9.59 32.85
CA TRP A 163 -7.52 10.82 32.19
C TRP A 163 -8.40 11.11 30.98
N ALA A 164 -8.69 12.39 30.74
CA ALA A 164 -9.49 12.80 29.60
C ALA A 164 -8.82 13.90 28.77
N PHE A 165 -8.66 13.64 27.48
CA PHE A 165 -8.42 14.67 26.47
C PHE A 165 -9.77 15.21 26.02
N THR A 166 -10.05 16.49 26.29
CA THR A 166 -11.32 17.12 25.94
C THR A 166 -11.16 18.43 25.18
N GLY A 167 -12.23 18.89 24.52
CA GLY A 167 -12.34 20.29 24.10
C GLY A 167 -12.78 21.21 25.25
N PRO A 168 -13.46 22.32 24.97
CA PRO A 168 -13.79 23.31 26.00
C PRO A 168 -14.58 22.76 27.20
N LEU A 169 -14.30 23.33 28.38
CA LEU A 169 -15.02 23.07 29.63
C LEU A 169 -16.19 24.04 29.81
N PRO A 170 -17.22 23.67 30.62
CA PRO A 170 -17.42 22.38 31.29
C PRO A 170 -18.00 21.32 30.33
N ASN A 171 -17.64 20.05 30.55
CA ASN A 171 -18.22 18.92 29.82
C ASN A 171 -18.35 17.67 30.73
N PRO A 172 -19.28 16.74 30.44
CA PRO A 172 -19.58 15.64 31.35
C PRO A 172 -18.45 14.61 31.48
N LEU A 173 -17.62 14.42 30.44
CA LEU A 173 -16.45 13.54 30.54
C LEU A 173 -15.42 14.09 31.53
N ALA A 174 -15.17 15.40 31.49
CA ALA A 174 -14.27 16.07 32.42
C ALA A 174 -14.71 15.90 33.89
N ALA A 175 -16.02 15.95 34.15
CA ALA A 175 -16.55 15.73 35.50
C ALA A 175 -16.37 14.29 36.02
N GLN A 176 -16.16 13.32 35.13
CA GLN A 176 -15.95 11.92 35.49
C GLN A 176 -14.47 11.51 35.47
N ALA A 177 -13.56 12.34 34.97
CA ALA A 177 -12.13 12.06 34.97
C ALA A 177 -11.45 12.49 36.28
N ASP A 178 -10.32 11.89 36.61
CA ASP A 178 -9.46 12.32 37.72
C ASP A 178 -8.59 13.51 37.31
N GLU A 179 -8.22 13.59 36.04
CA GLU A 179 -7.48 14.72 35.47
C GLU A 179 -7.85 14.94 34.00
N VAL A 180 -7.84 16.20 33.57
CA VAL A 180 -8.37 16.60 32.26
C VAL A 180 -7.39 17.54 31.57
N LEU A 181 -7.07 17.22 30.32
CA LEU A 181 -6.41 18.12 29.38
C LEU A 181 -7.49 18.70 28.45
N ALA A 182 -7.88 19.94 28.69
CA ALA A 182 -8.97 20.60 27.97
C ALA A 182 -8.42 21.67 27.02
N VAL A 183 -8.64 21.46 25.72
CA VAL A 183 -8.24 22.42 24.70
C VAL A 183 -9.37 23.41 24.46
N ASP A 184 -9.13 24.68 24.80
CA ASP A 184 -10.08 25.75 24.56
C ASP A 184 -9.96 26.27 23.11
N ALA A 185 -10.68 25.61 22.20
CA ALA A 185 -10.75 26.01 20.80
C ALA A 185 -12.16 25.83 20.22
N PRO A 186 -12.61 26.74 19.34
CA PRO A 186 -13.98 26.70 18.78
C PRO A 186 -14.16 25.61 17.72
N LEU A 187 -13.07 25.18 17.05
CA LEU A 187 -13.11 24.20 15.98
C LEU A 187 -12.67 22.82 16.49
N THR A 188 -13.50 21.80 16.23
CA THR A 188 -13.18 20.39 16.52
C THR A 188 -11.85 19.94 15.91
N ALA A 189 -11.54 20.41 14.71
CA ALA A 189 -10.28 20.09 14.03
C ALA A 189 -9.07 20.63 14.81
N THR A 190 -9.14 21.86 15.31
CA THR A 190 -8.09 22.46 16.15
C THR A 190 -7.92 21.74 17.48
N VAL A 191 -9.02 21.36 18.14
CA VAL A 191 -8.98 20.55 19.35
C VAL A 191 -8.27 19.22 19.09
N GLN A 192 -8.61 18.57 17.98
CA GLN A 192 -8.01 17.29 17.60
C GLN A 192 -6.52 17.45 17.28
N GLU A 193 -6.11 18.48 16.53
CA GLU A 193 -4.70 18.77 16.26
C GLU A 193 -3.88 18.95 17.54
N LEU A 194 -4.42 19.66 18.53
CA LEU A 194 -3.75 19.86 19.82
C LEU A 194 -3.77 18.62 20.72
N HIS A 195 -4.79 17.75 20.63
CA HIS A 195 -4.74 16.42 21.27
C HIS A 195 -3.60 15.57 20.72
N LEU A 196 -3.29 15.67 19.42
CA LEU A 196 -2.14 14.99 18.82
C LEU A 196 -0.81 15.58 19.32
N VAL A 197 -0.71 16.90 19.47
CA VAL A 197 0.48 17.53 20.07
C VAL A 197 0.68 17.04 21.51
N ALA A 198 -0.37 17.05 22.34
CA ALA A 198 -0.25 16.60 23.72
C ALA A 198 0.08 15.12 23.86
N LEU A 199 -0.47 14.22 23.02
CA LEU A 199 -0.09 12.80 23.10
C LEU A 199 1.39 12.58 22.76
N HIS A 200 1.97 13.36 21.85
CA HIS A 200 3.41 13.33 21.57
C HIS A 200 4.23 13.84 22.75
N ILE A 201 3.76 14.87 23.46
CA ILE A 201 4.38 15.35 24.69
C ILE A 201 4.33 14.28 25.78
N VAL A 202 3.20 13.56 25.93
CA VAL A 202 3.09 12.42 26.87
C VAL A 202 4.15 11.36 26.55
N CYS A 203 4.27 10.95 25.28
CA CYS A 203 5.27 9.96 24.87
C CYS A 203 6.71 10.45 25.11
N ALA A 204 7.02 11.70 24.75
CA ALA A 204 8.33 12.30 24.95
C ALA A 204 8.71 12.38 26.43
N ALA A 205 7.78 12.80 27.29
CA ALA A 205 8.01 12.92 28.73
C ALA A 205 8.16 11.54 29.41
N LEU A 206 7.44 10.53 28.92
CA LEU A 206 7.63 9.14 29.35
C LEU A 206 9.06 8.69 29.05
N ASP A 207 9.53 8.87 27.81
CA ASP A 207 10.87 8.45 27.38
C ASP A 207 11.99 9.19 28.11
N ALA A 208 11.78 10.47 28.41
CA ALA A 208 12.75 11.28 29.14
C ALA A 208 12.87 10.92 30.63
N THR A 209 11.94 10.12 31.17
CA THR A 209 11.92 9.75 32.60
C THR A 209 12.73 8.47 32.82
N PRO A 210 13.83 8.52 33.61
CA PRO A 210 14.64 7.33 33.89
C PRO A 210 13.81 6.25 34.60
N SER A 211 13.83 5.02 34.09
CA SER A 211 13.15 3.89 34.71
C SER A 211 13.74 3.60 36.09
N ALA A 212 12.92 3.61 37.15
CA ALA A 212 13.35 3.40 38.53
C ALA A 212 13.68 1.93 38.88
N THR A 213 13.79 1.03 37.90
CA THR A 213 14.07 -0.40 38.12
C THR A 213 15.22 -0.88 37.25
N ALA A 214 16.44 -0.45 37.59
CA ALA A 214 17.67 -1.18 37.28
C ALA A 214 18.20 -1.80 38.58
N GLY A 215 17.48 -2.81 39.07
CA GLY A 215 17.99 -3.75 40.06
C GLY A 215 18.55 -4.95 39.34
N GLU A 216 19.85 -5.20 39.48
CA GLU A 216 20.57 -6.36 38.99
C GLU A 216 19.83 -7.66 39.33
N VAL A 217 19.45 -8.44 38.32
CA VAL A 217 19.09 -9.85 38.50
C VAL A 217 20.18 -10.68 37.82
N THR A 218 21.19 -10.99 38.61
CA THR A 218 22.13 -12.09 38.38
C THR A 218 21.37 -13.40 38.21
N GLY A 219 21.76 -14.17 37.20
CA GLY A 219 20.99 -15.32 36.72
C GLY A 219 20.80 -16.45 37.73
N GLN A 220 19.68 -17.15 37.57
CA GLN A 220 19.53 -18.57 37.89
C GLN A 220 18.38 -19.15 37.06
N SER A 221 18.74 -20.00 36.10
CA SER A 221 17.83 -20.87 35.38
C SER A 221 17.28 -21.93 36.34
N VAL A 222 15.98 -21.91 36.59
CA VAL A 222 15.28 -22.97 37.32
C VAL A 222 14.49 -23.78 36.30
N ALA A 223 14.93 -25.02 36.09
CA ALA A 223 14.24 -26.02 35.30
C ALA A 223 12.93 -26.44 35.99
N GLY A 224 11.83 -26.45 35.23
CA GLY A 224 10.50 -26.97 35.62
C GLY A 224 9.93 -27.89 34.53
N PRO A 225 9.03 -28.83 34.88
CA PRO A 225 8.96 -30.16 34.28
C PRO A 225 8.19 -30.21 32.96
N SER A 226 8.61 -31.18 32.14
CA SER A 226 8.07 -31.57 30.84
C SER A 226 6.62 -32.08 30.89
N GLY A 227 5.72 -31.38 30.22
CA GLY A 227 4.36 -31.84 29.87
C GLY A 227 4.31 -32.59 28.52
N PRO A 228 3.26 -33.38 28.24
CA PRO A 228 3.27 -34.42 27.22
C PRO A 228 3.12 -33.89 25.78
N ALA A 229 3.60 -34.71 24.85
CA ALA A 229 3.85 -34.44 23.43
C ALA A 229 2.69 -33.74 22.68
N GLN A 230 2.98 -32.56 22.12
CA GLN A 230 2.19 -31.96 21.04
C GLN A 230 2.50 -32.67 19.71
N GLN A 231 1.44 -33.07 19.01
CA GLN A 231 1.48 -33.60 17.65
C GLN A 231 2.10 -32.59 16.68
N PRO A 232 2.82 -33.03 15.63
CA PRO A 232 3.53 -32.14 14.72
C PRO A 232 2.54 -31.35 13.86
N SER A 233 2.51 -30.03 14.08
CA SER A 233 1.90 -29.06 13.18
C SER A 233 2.68 -29.05 11.85
N PRO A 234 2.04 -28.76 10.70
CA PRO A 234 2.72 -28.75 9.41
C PRO A 234 3.83 -27.69 9.44
N ARG A 235 5.05 -28.12 9.09
CA ARG A 235 6.23 -27.25 9.05
C ARG A 235 5.96 -26.08 8.10
N ARG A 236 5.85 -24.87 8.66
CA ARG A 236 6.08 -23.64 7.89
C ARG A 236 7.54 -23.62 7.50
N SER A 237 7.84 -23.90 6.23
CA SER A 237 9.13 -23.61 5.62
C SER A 237 9.23 -22.10 5.35
N GLY A 238 9.32 -21.31 6.41
CA GLY A 238 9.75 -19.91 6.32
C GLY A 238 11.25 -19.90 6.60
N GLY A 239 12.07 -19.78 5.55
CA GLY A 239 13.49 -19.46 5.72
C GLY A 239 13.61 -18.18 6.56
N SER A 240 14.52 -18.18 7.53
CA SER A 240 14.90 -16.94 8.22
C SER A 240 15.34 -15.90 7.18
N PRO A 241 14.97 -14.61 7.30
CA PRO A 241 15.40 -13.60 6.34
C PRO A 241 16.93 -13.60 6.27
N VAL A 242 17.46 -13.75 5.06
CA VAL A 242 18.91 -13.68 4.82
C VAL A 242 19.33 -12.25 5.15
N LYS A 243 20.18 -12.09 6.17
CA LYS A 243 20.77 -10.80 6.53
C LYS A 243 21.78 -10.44 5.43
N GLY A 244 21.44 -9.47 4.59
CA GLY A 244 22.19 -9.12 3.39
C GLY A 244 21.68 -7.84 2.74
N PRO A 245 22.45 -7.19 1.84
CA PRO A 245 21.97 -6.06 1.07
C PRO A 245 20.97 -6.49 0.00
N LEU A 246 20.12 -5.56 -0.44
CA LEU A 246 19.42 -5.70 -1.71
C LEU A 246 20.39 -5.36 -2.84
N VAL A 247 20.59 -6.29 -3.78
CA VAL A 247 21.47 -6.06 -4.93
C VAL A 247 20.63 -5.72 -6.15
N VAL A 248 20.81 -4.51 -6.69
CA VAL A 248 20.20 -4.08 -7.96
C VAL A 248 21.21 -4.24 -9.08
N VAL A 249 20.84 -4.91 -10.16
CA VAL A 249 21.69 -5.18 -11.31
C VAL A 249 21.00 -4.67 -12.55
N GLY A 250 21.65 -3.85 -13.37
CA GLY A 250 21.00 -3.36 -14.58
C GLY A 250 21.69 -2.19 -15.25
N ASP A 251 21.03 -1.62 -16.25
CA ASP A 251 21.59 -0.51 -17.02
C ASP A 251 21.29 0.81 -16.30
N ALA A 252 22.33 1.49 -15.82
CA ALA A 252 22.21 2.79 -15.20
C ALA A 252 22.21 3.90 -16.26
N LEU A 253 21.34 4.90 -16.04
CA LEU A 253 21.16 6.02 -16.96
C LEU A 253 21.24 7.33 -16.15
N LEU A 254 21.70 8.40 -16.79
CA LEU A 254 21.52 9.76 -16.32
C LEU A 254 20.35 10.41 -17.06
N ASP A 255 19.26 10.68 -16.35
CA ASP A 255 18.14 11.47 -16.88
C ASP A 255 18.43 12.96 -16.63
N ILE A 256 18.27 13.79 -17.64
CA ILE A 256 18.44 15.25 -17.53
C ILE A 256 17.22 15.94 -18.13
N ASP A 257 16.53 16.75 -17.33
CA ASP A 257 15.44 17.60 -17.77
C ASP A 257 15.96 19.03 -17.96
N LEU A 258 15.95 19.52 -19.20
CA LEU A 258 16.26 20.89 -19.58
C LEU A 258 14.96 21.69 -19.61
N VAL A 259 14.67 22.44 -18.54
CA VAL A 259 13.40 23.14 -18.35
C VAL A 259 13.56 24.62 -18.68
N GLY A 260 12.84 25.11 -19.68
CA GLY A 260 12.87 26.52 -20.07
C GLY A 260 11.54 27.04 -20.58
N ARG A 261 11.56 28.21 -21.22
CA ARG A 261 10.40 28.86 -21.85
C ARG A 261 10.54 28.83 -23.37
N ALA A 262 9.42 28.64 -24.07
CA ALA A 262 9.39 28.61 -25.54
C ALA A 262 8.43 29.67 -26.07
N ASP A 263 8.84 30.94 -25.98
CA ASP A 263 8.00 32.09 -26.31
C ASP A 263 8.17 32.56 -27.77
N ARG A 264 9.15 32.03 -28.51
CA ARG A 264 9.41 32.35 -29.92
C ARG A 264 9.87 31.15 -30.75
N LEU A 265 9.75 31.26 -32.07
CA LEU A 265 10.28 30.30 -33.04
C LEU A 265 11.65 30.76 -33.58
N CYS A 266 12.42 29.81 -34.11
CA CYS A 266 13.65 30.11 -34.82
C CYS A 266 13.35 30.98 -36.06
N PRO A 267 14.19 31.97 -36.39
CA PRO A 267 14.00 32.80 -37.59
C PRO A 267 14.17 32.01 -38.90
N ASP A 268 14.82 30.86 -38.83
CA ASP A 268 15.32 30.02 -39.90
C ASP A 268 14.71 28.60 -39.92
N ALA A 269 13.85 28.26 -38.94
CA ALA A 269 13.13 26.99 -38.89
C ALA A 269 11.82 27.11 -38.11
N ALA A 270 10.81 26.29 -38.45
CA ALA A 270 9.56 26.17 -37.67
C ALA A 270 9.77 25.35 -36.39
N ALA A 271 10.77 25.71 -35.59
CA ALA A 271 11.14 25.07 -34.33
C ALA A 271 11.11 26.09 -33.19
N PRO A 272 10.71 25.71 -31.97
CA PRO A 272 10.73 26.60 -30.81
C PRO A 272 12.17 26.90 -30.36
N VAL A 273 12.42 28.14 -29.96
CA VAL A 273 13.63 28.51 -29.21
C VAL A 273 13.31 28.34 -27.73
N VAL A 274 14.12 27.56 -27.01
CA VAL A 274 13.98 27.38 -25.56
C VAL A 274 14.98 28.28 -24.83
N GLU A 275 14.46 29.22 -24.05
CA GLU A 275 15.21 30.23 -23.31
C GLU A 275 15.13 29.97 -21.80
N ASP A 276 16.05 30.57 -21.03
CA ASP A 276 16.15 30.45 -19.57
C ASP A 276 16.18 28.99 -19.07
N VAL A 277 16.98 28.15 -19.73
CA VAL A 277 17.05 26.71 -19.47
C VAL A 277 17.71 26.42 -18.13
N VAL A 278 16.97 25.75 -17.24
CA VAL A 278 17.48 25.12 -16.02
C VAL A 278 17.69 23.63 -16.27
N GLU A 279 18.85 23.12 -15.86
CA GLU A 279 19.18 21.70 -15.96
C GLU A 279 18.87 20.96 -14.66
N LEU A 280 18.04 19.93 -14.73
CA LEU A 280 17.67 19.07 -13.61
C LEU A 280 18.12 17.63 -13.90
N ALA A 281 19.22 17.22 -13.27
CA ALA A 281 19.77 15.87 -13.42
C ALA A 281 19.22 14.90 -12.35
N ARG A 282 18.98 13.65 -12.72
CA ARG A 282 18.50 12.61 -11.81
C ARG A 282 18.95 11.21 -12.27
N PRO A 283 19.03 10.23 -11.35
CA PRO A 283 19.26 8.85 -11.75
C PRO A 283 18.08 8.31 -12.58
N GLY A 284 18.40 7.54 -13.61
CA GLY A 284 17.46 6.79 -14.43
C GLY A 284 17.87 5.32 -14.51
N GLY A 285 16.96 4.48 -14.99
CA GLY A 285 17.26 3.07 -15.19
C GLY A 285 17.42 2.31 -13.88
N ALA A 286 18.35 1.35 -13.87
CA ALA A 286 18.70 0.61 -12.67
C ALA A 286 19.17 1.51 -11.50
N ALA A 287 19.75 2.68 -11.80
CA ALA A 287 20.14 3.64 -10.77
C ALA A 287 18.93 4.29 -10.08
N LEU A 288 17.84 4.54 -10.82
CA LEU A 288 16.57 4.98 -10.23
C LEU A 288 15.96 3.88 -9.38
N ALA A 289 15.90 2.65 -9.89
CA ALA A 289 15.39 1.50 -9.14
C ALA A 289 16.15 1.28 -7.82
N ALA A 290 17.48 1.38 -7.84
CA ALA A 290 18.31 1.29 -6.64
C ALA A 290 18.05 2.43 -5.66
N LEU A 291 17.91 3.66 -6.14
CA LEU A 291 17.60 4.80 -5.27
C LEU A 291 16.21 4.68 -4.63
N LEU A 292 15.21 4.19 -5.37
CA LEU A 292 13.87 3.93 -4.85
C LEU A 292 13.87 2.78 -3.84
N ALA A 293 14.70 1.77 -4.04
CA ALA A 293 14.87 0.70 -3.07
C ALA A 293 15.57 1.18 -1.79
N ALA A 294 16.55 2.08 -1.90
CA ALA A 294 17.25 2.67 -0.75
C ALA A 294 16.34 3.52 0.15
N ALA A 295 15.18 3.96 -0.36
CA ALA A 295 14.16 4.62 0.44
C ALA A 295 13.43 3.64 1.39
N ASP A 296 13.36 2.35 1.04
CA ASP A 296 12.70 1.31 1.83
C ASP A 296 13.69 0.43 2.62
N CYS A 297 14.95 0.36 2.18
CA CYS A 297 16.02 -0.50 2.72
C CYS A 297 17.30 0.30 2.97
N ARG A 298 18.01 0.00 4.07
CA ARG A 298 19.25 0.72 4.41
C ARG A 298 20.48 0.31 3.59
N ASP A 299 20.54 -0.95 3.16
CA ASP A 299 21.72 -1.51 2.49
C ASP A 299 21.36 -1.91 1.05
N VAL A 300 21.65 -1.03 0.10
CA VAL A 300 21.42 -1.26 -1.34
C VAL A 300 22.74 -1.15 -2.11
N VAL A 301 23.01 -2.15 -2.94
CA VAL A 301 24.19 -2.19 -3.82
C VAL A 301 23.72 -2.20 -5.27
N LEU A 302 24.18 -1.25 -6.08
CA LEU A 302 23.94 -1.19 -7.53
C LEU A 302 25.14 -1.76 -8.28
N VAL A 303 24.93 -2.82 -9.05
CA VAL A 303 25.89 -3.41 -9.99
C VAL A 303 25.52 -2.96 -11.40
N THR A 304 26.36 -2.15 -12.03
CA THR A 304 26.01 -1.55 -13.34
C THR A 304 27.25 -1.19 -14.16
N PRO A 305 27.19 -1.23 -15.50
CA PRO A 305 28.21 -0.62 -16.34
C PRO A 305 28.20 0.89 -16.12
N LEU A 306 29.31 1.46 -15.70
CA LEU A 306 29.45 2.89 -15.48
C LEU A 306 30.82 3.34 -15.94
N ALA A 307 30.87 4.28 -16.88
CA ALA A 307 32.13 4.80 -17.40
C ALA A 307 32.74 5.83 -16.46
N ASP A 308 34.04 6.09 -16.64
CA ASP A 308 34.76 7.19 -16.00
C ASP A 308 34.66 8.43 -16.90
N ASP A 309 33.43 8.89 -17.09
CA ASP A 309 33.08 10.11 -17.84
C ASP A 309 32.23 11.05 -16.98
N GLU A 310 32.02 12.29 -17.45
CA GLU A 310 31.28 13.32 -16.71
C GLU A 310 29.88 12.83 -16.29
N ALA A 311 29.19 12.10 -17.17
CA ALA A 311 27.87 11.56 -16.87
C ALA A 311 27.93 10.46 -15.80
N GLY A 312 28.95 9.60 -15.85
CA GLY A 312 29.21 8.59 -14.83
C GLY A 312 29.51 9.21 -13.48
N ASP A 313 30.36 10.23 -13.42
CA ASP A 313 30.70 10.95 -12.19
C ASP A 313 29.49 11.66 -11.58
N ARG A 314 28.66 12.31 -12.41
CA ARG A 314 27.41 12.91 -11.95
C ARG A 314 26.45 11.87 -11.39
N LEU A 315 26.36 10.68 -12.00
CA LEU A 315 25.52 9.61 -11.50
C LEU A 315 26.05 9.05 -10.17
N ARG A 316 27.37 8.88 -10.01
CA ARG A 316 28.00 8.51 -8.73
C ARG A 316 27.65 9.52 -7.64
N GLY A 317 27.78 10.82 -7.93
CA GLY A 317 27.43 11.90 -6.98
C GLY A 317 25.94 11.90 -6.59
N LEU A 318 25.03 11.61 -7.53
CA LEU A 318 23.60 11.50 -7.22
C LEU A 318 23.26 10.29 -6.33
N LEU A 319 24.08 9.24 -6.32
CA LEU A 319 23.87 8.02 -5.54
C LEU A 319 24.64 7.99 -4.21
N GLU A 320 25.60 8.89 -4.04
CA GLU A 320 26.50 8.96 -2.89
C GLU A 320 25.73 9.01 -1.56
N GLY A 321 26.20 8.25 -0.57
CA GLY A 321 25.58 8.17 0.76
C GLY A 321 24.26 7.41 0.84
N ARG A 322 23.71 6.93 -0.29
CA ARG A 322 22.43 6.20 -0.34
C ARG A 322 22.51 4.82 -0.98
N VAL A 323 23.33 4.67 -2.01
CA VAL A 323 23.50 3.42 -2.76
C VAL A 323 24.99 3.17 -2.95
N ALA A 324 25.46 1.97 -2.57
CA ALA A 324 26.82 1.54 -2.90
C ALA A 324 26.89 1.11 -4.37
N VAL A 325 27.87 1.60 -5.13
CA VAL A 325 27.98 1.30 -6.57
C VAL A 325 29.16 0.37 -6.84
N VAL A 326 28.89 -0.74 -7.52
CA VAL A 326 29.88 -1.66 -8.08
C VAL A 326 29.87 -1.48 -9.60
N SER A 327 30.86 -0.75 -10.12
CA SER A 327 30.99 -0.50 -11.55
C SER A 327 31.51 -1.74 -12.28
N LEU A 328 30.82 -2.14 -13.34
CA LEU A 328 31.32 -3.13 -14.30
C LEU A 328 32.16 -2.42 -15.35
N SER A 329 33.41 -2.83 -15.52
CA SER A 329 34.30 -2.24 -16.53
C SER A 329 33.81 -2.58 -17.94
N GLY A 330 33.81 -1.61 -18.87
CA GLY A 330 33.32 -1.78 -20.24
C GLY A 330 31.94 -1.17 -20.48
N GLY A 331 31.32 -1.44 -21.63
CA GLY A 331 29.95 -0.98 -21.93
C GLY A 331 29.78 0.38 -22.64
N GLY A 332 30.87 1.06 -23.01
CA GLY A 332 30.83 2.35 -23.73
C GLY A 332 30.58 3.57 -22.81
N PRO A 333 30.38 4.78 -23.36
CA PRO A 333 30.09 5.98 -22.58
C PRO A 333 28.78 5.85 -21.78
N THR A 334 28.68 6.53 -20.64
CA THR A 334 27.50 6.48 -19.76
C THR A 334 26.26 7.01 -20.50
N SER A 335 25.15 6.26 -20.45
CA SER A 335 23.89 6.63 -21.10
C SER A 335 23.26 7.87 -20.47
N VAL A 336 22.96 8.87 -21.31
CA VAL A 336 22.29 10.10 -20.90
C VAL A 336 21.02 10.31 -21.73
N LYS A 337 19.89 10.50 -21.07
CA LYS A 337 18.61 10.87 -21.68
C LYS A 337 18.28 12.31 -21.33
N ARG A 338 18.38 13.22 -22.30
CA ARG A 338 18.06 14.64 -22.12
C ARG A 338 16.67 14.94 -22.68
N ARG A 339 15.76 15.44 -21.85
CA ARG A 339 14.45 15.93 -22.28
C ARG A 339 14.43 17.45 -22.24
N ILE A 340 14.00 18.06 -23.33
CA ILE A 340 13.78 19.50 -23.41
C ILE A 340 12.31 19.77 -23.09
N LEU A 341 12.05 20.49 -22.02
CA LEU A 341 10.72 20.81 -21.50
C LEU A 341 10.48 22.32 -21.61
N ALA A 342 9.33 22.71 -22.14
CA ALA A 342 8.87 24.10 -22.11
C ALA A 342 7.40 24.17 -21.72
N SER A 343 7.05 25.10 -20.81
CA SER A 343 5.67 25.29 -20.32
C SER A 343 4.99 23.99 -19.87
N GLY A 344 5.76 23.07 -19.27
CA GLY A 344 5.29 21.77 -18.81
C GLY A 344 5.14 20.68 -19.88
N GLN A 345 5.46 20.95 -21.14
CA GLN A 345 5.40 20.01 -22.26
C GLN A 345 6.79 19.59 -22.74
N ALA A 346 6.95 18.34 -23.16
CA ALA A 346 8.18 17.87 -23.78
C ALA A 346 8.24 18.27 -25.26
N LEU A 347 9.30 18.98 -25.63
CA LEU A 347 9.54 19.45 -26.99
C LEU A 347 10.42 18.48 -27.78
N ALA A 348 11.48 17.97 -27.15
CA ALA A 348 12.44 17.07 -27.79
C ALA A 348 13.12 16.16 -26.76
N ARG A 349 13.64 15.03 -27.23
CA ARG A 349 14.51 14.13 -26.46
C ARG A 349 15.80 13.88 -27.23
N LEU A 350 16.92 13.98 -26.54
CA LEU A 350 18.26 13.70 -27.03
C LEU A 350 18.84 12.56 -26.19
N ASP A 351 19.14 11.44 -26.84
CA ASP A 351 19.77 10.29 -26.19
C ASP A 351 21.26 10.27 -26.59
N SER A 352 22.15 10.16 -25.61
CA SER A 352 23.61 10.08 -25.79
C SER A 352 24.17 8.92 -24.97
N GLY A 353 25.37 8.45 -25.28
CA GLY A 353 26.04 7.46 -24.42
C GLY A 353 25.49 6.03 -24.52
N GLY A 354 25.15 5.56 -25.72
CA GLY A 354 24.76 4.16 -25.92
C GLY A 354 25.39 3.62 -27.18
N SER A 355 25.64 2.31 -27.22
CA SER A 355 25.83 1.57 -28.46
C SER A 355 24.72 2.01 -29.42
N GLY A 356 25.11 2.51 -30.59
CA GLY A 356 24.19 3.00 -31.62
C GLY A 356 23.11 1.98 -31.95
N ALA A 357 22.10 2.39 -32.72
CA ALA A 357 20.87 1.65 -33.05
C ALA A 357 21.05 0.28 -33.77
N GLY A 358 21.85 -0.63 -33.22
CA GLY A 358 22.08 -1.99 -33.66
C GLY A 358 22.44 -2.85 -32.44
N SER A 359 21.61 -3.85 -32.17
CA SER A 359 21.88 -4.97 -31.24
C SER A 359 22.09 -4.60 -29.76
N GLY A 360 21.00 -4.54 -28.98
CA GLY A 360 21.01 -4.36 -27.51
C GLY A 360 21.62 -5.53 -26.70
N LEU A 361 22.29 -6.49 -27.37
CA LEU A 361 22.92 -7.67 -26.76
C LEU A 361 24.46 -7.64 -26.86
N ASP A 362 25.05 -6.75 -27.66
CA ASP A 362 26.49 -6.70 -27.93
C ASP A 362 27.26 -5.75 -26.98
N CYS A 363 26.88 -5.71 -25.69
CA CYS A 363 27.65 -4.95 -24.72
C CYS A 363 28.96 -5.70 -24.39
N GLN A 364 30.11 -5.04 -24.59
CA GLN A 364 31.40 -5.59 -24.20
C GLN A 364 31.72 -5.15 -22.77
N ILE A 365 31.29 -5.97 -21.80
CA ILE A 365 31.74 -5.86 -20.42
C ILE A 365 33.03 -6.65 -20.27
N GLY A 366 34.01 -6.06 -19.58
CA GLY A 366 35.26 -6.69 -19.19
C GLY A 366 35.07 -7.80 -18.16
N PRO A 367 36.17 -8.35 -17.61
CA PRO A 367 36.08 -9.37 -16.56
C PRO A 367 35.29 -8.83 -15.36
N LEU A 368 34.38 -9.65 -14.84
CA LEU A 368 33.57 -9.29 -13.67
C LEU A 368 34.46 -9.13 -12.42
N PRO A 369 34.13 -8.19 -11.51
CA PRO A 369 34.85 -8.03 -10.26
C PRO A 369 34.87 -9.33 -9.44
N PRO A 370 36.00 -9.69 -8.80
CA PRO A 370 36.14 -10.96 -8.08
C PRO A 370 35.19 -11.08 -6.87
N ASP A 371 34.81 -9.95 -6.26
CA ASP A 371 33.91 -9.91 -5.09
C ASP A 371 32.42 -9.98 -5.48
N LEU A 372 32.10 -10.02 -6.78
CA LEU A 372 30.71 -10.02 -7.24
C LEU A 372 29.97 -11.30 -6.85
N GLU A 373 30.67 -12.44 -6.84
CA GLU A 373 30.09 -13.71 -6.44
C GLU A 373 29.73 -13.75 -4.96
N SER A 374 30.61 -13.24 -4.08
CA SER A 374 30.35 -13.17 -2.65
C SER A 374 29.22 -12.17 -2.33
N LEU A 375 29.13 -11.06 -3.07
CA LEU A 375 28.02 -10.11 -2.97
C LEU A 375 26.67 -10.78 -3.25
N PHE A 376 26.57 -11.54 -4.36
CA PHE A 376 25.34 -12.25 -4.69
C PHE A 376 24.99 -13.36 -3.69
N GLN A 377 25.99 -14.08 -3.17
CA GLN A 377 25.77 -15.10 -2.13
C GLN A 377 25.25 -14.50 -0.82
N GLY A 378 25.65 -13.27 -0.49
CA GLY A 378 25.23 -12.56 0.70
C GLY A 378 23.97 -11.71 0.53
N ALA A 379 23.35 -11.67 -0.65
CA ALA A 379 22.21 -10.80 -0.92
C ALA A 379 20.92 -11.26 -0.19
N SER A 380 20.13 -10.30 0.32
CA SER A 380 18.79 -10.60 0.85
C SER A 380 17.77 -10.84 -0.27
N ALA A 381 17.93 -10.13 -1.38
CA ALA A 381 17.22 -10.28 -2.63
C ALA A 381 18.01 -9.63 -3.78
N VAL A 382 17.69 -10.02 -5.01
CA VAL A 382 18.27 -9.44 -6.23
C VAL A 382 17.16 -8.82 -7.07
N LEU A 383 17.35 -7.57 -7.51
CA LEU A 383 16.52 -6.91 -8.51
C LEU A 383 17.31 -6.72 -9.80
N VAL A 384 16.89 -7.38 -10.88
CA VAL A 384 17.41 -7.12 -12.21
C VAL A 384 16.52 -6.08 -12.89
N SER A 385 17.09 -4.91 -13.22
CA SER A 385 16.41 -3.80 -13.88
C SER A 385 16.97 -3.63 -15.29
N ASP A 386 16.38 -4.36 -16.24
CA ASP A 386 16.84 -4.42 -17.62
C ASP A 386 16.28 -3.24 -18.42
N TYR A 387 17.13 -2.51 -19.15
CA TYR A 387 16.71 -1.41 -20.02
C TYR A 387 17.15 -1.64 -21.48
N GLY A 388 17.54 -2.87 -21.81
CA GLY A 388 17.92 -3.32 -23.14
C GLY A 388 19.23 -2.72 -23.63
N ARG A 389 20.20 -2.47 -22.74
CA ARG A 389 21.57 -2.06 -23.13
C ARG A 389 22.60 -3.19 -23.04
N GLY A 390 22.18 -4.36 -22.59
CA GLY A 390 22.94 -5.61 -22.76
C GLY A 390 23.61 -6.13 -21.50
N VAL A 391 23.63 -5.40 -20.38
CA VAL A 391 24.26 -5.90 -19.13
C VAL A 391 23.72 -7.27 -18.72
N THR A 392 22.40 -7.46 -18.87
CA THR A 392 21.68 -8.69 -18.53
C THR A 392 21.93 -9.84 -19.51
N ALA A 393 22.58 -9.57 -20.65
CA ALA A 393 22.97 -10.56 -21.65
C ALA A 393 24.35 -11.17 -21.39
N VAL A 394 25.16 -10.58 -20.50
CA VAL A 394 26.53 -11.05 -20.22
C VAL A 394 26.50 -12.47 -19.61
N PRO A 395 27.07 -13.49 -20.28
CA PRO A 395 26.91 -14.89 -19.86
C PRO A 395 27.34 -15.18 -18.41
N GLN A 396 28.51 -14.68 -18.02
CA GLN A 396 29.05 -14.87 -16.66
C GLN A 396 28.15 -14.24 -15.59
N LEU A 397 27.56 -13.07 -15.88
CA LEU A 397 26.64 -12.39 -14.97
C LEU A 397 25.32 -13.15 -14.88
N ARG A 398 24.81 -13.69 -16.00
CA ARG A 398 23.60 -14.52 -16.02
C ARG A 398 23.76 -15.79 -15.18
N GLU A 399 24.92 -16.45 -15.25
CA GLU A 399 25.21 -17.61 -14.41
C GLU A 399 25.25 -17.25 -12.91
N LEU A 400 25.78 -16.08 -12.57
CA LEU A 400 25.76 -15.57 -11.19
C LEU A 400 24.34 -15.26 -10.72
N LEU A 401 23.55 -14.57 -11.54
CA LEU A 401 22.15 -14.25 -11.25
C LEU A 401 21.32 -15.52 -11.08
N ASP A 402 21.50 -16.53 -11.94
CA ASP A 402 20.74 -17.77 -11.84
C ASP A 402 21.08 -18.57 -10.57
N ARG A 403 22.36 -18.58 -10.18
CA ARG A 403 22.78 -19.16 -8.89
C ARG A 403 22.25 -18.37 -7.70
N ALA A 404 22.21 -17.03 -7.79
CA ALA A 404 21.66 -16.18 -6.73
C ALA A 404 20.16 -16.44 -6.52
N GLY A 405 19.39 -16.54 -7.60
CA GLY A 405 17.94 -16.81 -7.56
C GLY A 405 17.57 -18.16 -6.94
N GLN A 406 18.49 -19.12 -6.89
CA GLN A 406 18.30 -20.40 -6.21
C GLN A 406 18.36 -20.26 -4.67
N HIS A 407 18.94 -19.19 -4.14
CA HIS A 407 19.19 -19.01 -2.70
C HIS A 407 18.48 -17.80 -2.09
N CYS A 408 18.21 -16.76 -2.89
CA CYS A 408 17.47 -15.57 -2.48
C CYS A 408 16.41 -15.21 -3.54
N PRO A 409 15.36 -14.44 -3.17
CA PRO A 409 14.37 -13.99 -4.14
C PRO A 409 15.01 -13.10 -5.22
N LEU A 410 14.83 -13.49 -6.49
CA LEU A 410 15.22 -12.69 -7.65
C LEU A 410 13.97 -12.12 -8.34
N VAL A 411 13.90 -10.80 -8.44
CA VAL A 411 12.90 -10.06 -9.23
C VAL A 411 13.56 -9.57 -10.51
N TRP A 412 12.90 -9.75 -11.65
CA TRP A 412 13.39 -9.28 -12.94
C TRP A 412 12.39 -8.34 -13.59
N ASP A 413 12.79 -7.09 -13.82
CA ASP A 413 12.04 -6.11 -14.59
C ASP A 413 12.55 -6.12 -16.04
N PRO A 414 11.81 -6.74 -16.98
CA PRO A 414 12.32 -7.04 -18.32
C PRO A 414 12.13 -5.86 -19.28
N HIS A 415 12.97 -5.80 -20.31
CA HIS A 415 12.79 -4.86 -21.42
C HIS A 415 12.69 -5.62 -22.75
N PRO A 416 11.90 -5.16 -23.76
CA PRO A 416 11.73 -5.86 -25.03
C PRO A 416 13.01 -6.05 -25.84
N ARG A 417 14.03 -5.21 -25.59
CA ARG A 417 15.39 -5.33 -26.17
C ARG A 417 16.41 -5.97 -25.23
N GLY A 418 15.98 -6.35 -24.03
CA GLY A 418 16.79 -6.99 -23.00
C GLY A 418 16.95 -8.48 -23.21
N ALA A 419 17.69 -9.13 -22.32
CA ALA A 419 17.84 -10.57 -22.32
C ALA A 419 16.63 -11.24 -21.66
N ALA A 420 16.37 -12.50 -22.02
CA ALA A 420 15.36 -13.28 -21.33
C ALA A 420 15.71 -13.43 -19.82
N PRO A 421 14.74 -13.33 -18.90
CA PRO A 421 14.94 -13.64 -17.49
C PRO A 421 15.56 -15.02 -17.28
N VAL A 422 16.34 -15.17 -16.22
CA VAL A 422 16.88 -16.48 -15.81
C VAL A 422 15.78 -17.34 -15.18
N PRO A 423 15.78 -18.67 -15.33
CA PRO A 423 14.71 -19.53 -14.82
C PRO A 423 14.50 -19.46 -13.31
N SER A 424 15.57 -19.23 -12.54
CA SER A 424 15.47 -19.04 -11.08
C SER A 424 14.81 -17.71 -10.66
N ALA A 425 14.45 -16.84 -11.61
CA ALA A 425 13.69 -15.63 -11.29
C ALA A 425 12.35 -16.00 -10.63
N ARG A 426 12.15 -15.49 -9.42
CA ARG A 426 10.94 -15.74 -8.62
C ARG A 426 9.76 -14.92 -9.12
N LEU A 427 10.02 -13.70 -9.59
CA LEU A 427 9.00 -12.80 -10.11
C LEU A 427 9.55 -12.00 -11.29
N VAL A 428 8.80 -11.93 -12.38
CA VAL A 428 9.10 -11.04 -13.52
C VAL A 428 8.01 -9.98 -13.64
N THR A 429 8.36 -8.71 -13.86
CA THR A 429 7.43 -7.57 -13.68
C THR A 429 7.17 -6.70 -14.92
N PRO A 430 6.86 -7.26 -16.10
CA PRO A 430 6.64 -6.44 -17.30
C PRO A 430 5.43 -5.51 -17.14
N ASN A 431 5.43 -4.37 -17.81
CA ASN A 431 4.19 -3.65 -18.08
C ASN A 431 3.42 -4.28 -19.24
N ARG A 432 2.15 -3.89 -19.42
CA ARG A 432 1.29 -4.42 -20.49
C ARG A 432 1.93 -4.38 -21.88
N SER A 433 2.55 -3.27 -22.25
CA SER A 433 3.19 -3.12 -23.57
C SER A 433 4.41 -4.02 -23.73
N GLU A 434 5.20 -4.20 -22.67
CA GLU A 434 6.36 -5.07 -22.67
C GLU A 434 5.95 -6.54 -22.73
N ALA A 435 4.93 -6.92 -21.96
CA ALA A 435 4.40 -8.27 -21.95
C ALA A 435 3.91 -8.68 -23.35
N ALA A 436 3.11 -7.83 -23.99
CA ALA A 436 2.61 -8.06 -25.35
C ALA A 436 3.75 -8.13 -26.38
N ALA A 437 4.75 -7.25 -26.29
CA ALA A 437 5.89 -7.24 -27.20
C ALA A 437 6.77 -8.50 -27.04
N LEU A 438 7.01 -8.94 -25.80
CA LEU A 438 7.82 -10.11 -25.50
C LEU A 438 7.08 -11.41 -25.87
N ALA A 439 5.79 -11.51 -25.57
CA ALA A 439 4.96 -12.66 -25.94
C ALA A 439 4.81 -12.79 -27.46
N GLY A 440 4.54 -11.69 -28.16
CA GLY A 440 4.41 -11.67 -29.62
C GLY A 440 5.67 -12.12 -30.36
N ARG A 441 6.87 -11.89 -29.80
CA ARG A 441 8.14 -12.39 -30.35
C ARG A 441 8.31 -13.90 -30.19
N LEU A 442 7.70 -14.50 -29.15
CA LEU A 442 7.80 -15.92 -28.84
C LEU A 442 6.80 -16.76 -29.64
N ASP A 443 5.64 -16.18 -29.98
CA ASP A 443 4.58 -16.85 -30.74
C ASP A 443 4.82 -16.89 -32.28
N GLY A 444 5.93 -16.33 -32.77
CA GLY A 444 6.40 -16.55 -34.15
C GLY A 444 5.82 -15.62 -35.23
N GLY A 445 5.61 -14.33 -34.95
CA GLY A 445 5.18 -13.33 -35.94
C GLY A 445 6.32 -12.49 -36.53
N SER A 446 6.58 -12.66 -37.82
CA SER A 446 7.40 -11.80 -38.69
C SER A 446 7.06 -10.30 -38.55
N GLU A 447 8.02 -9.42 -38.87
CA GLU A 447 7.88 -7.96 -38.99
C GLU A 447 6.91 -7.49 -40.09
N HIS A 448 5.65 -7.95 -40.05
CA HIS A 448 4.60 -7.50 -40.96
C HIS A 448 3.35 -7.11 -40.17
N LEU A 449 3.28 -5.82 -39.83
CA LEU A 449 2.02 -5.09 -39.73
C LEU A 449 1.33 -5.12 -41.10
N SER A 450 0.57 -6.17 -41.42
CA SER A 450 -0.38 -6.14 -42.54
C SER A 450 -1.61 -7.06 -42.36
N SER A 451 -2.76 -6.39 -42.22
CA SER A 451 -4.06 -6.79 -42.81
C SER A 451 -4.75 -8.12 -42.46
N ALA A 452 -4.47 -8.77 -41.33
CA ALA A 452 -5.28 -9.90 -40.83
C ALA A 452 -6.21 -9.56 -39.65
N ALA A 453 -6.49 -8.27 -39.42
CA ALA A 453 -7.37 -7.78 -38.35
C ALA A 453 -8.87 -7.79 -38.75
N MET A 454 -9.33 -8.82 -39.46
CA MET A 454 -10.75 -9.00 -39.80
C MET A 454 -11.19 -10.44 -39.52
N SER A 455 -11.19 -10.84 -38.25
CA SER A 455 -12.08 -11.86 -37.63
C SER A 455 -11.64 -12.22 -36.20
N ALA A 456 -11.22 -11.23 -35.39
CA ALA A 456 -11.07 -11.44 -33.95
C ALA A 456 -12.43 -11.18 -33.26
N PRO A 457 -12.86 -12.01 -32.30
CA PRO A 457 -14.07 -11.73 -31.51
C PRO A 457 -13.92 -10.39 -30.77
N PRO A 458 -15.02 -9.68 -30.48
CA PRO A 458 -14.98 -8.30 -29.98
C PRO A 458 -14.34 -8.24 -28.58
N ALA A 459 -13.58 -7.16 -28.35
CA ALA A 459 -13.04 -6.67 -27.08
C ALA A 459 -12.78 -7.71 -25.97
N ARG A 460 -11.68 -8.47 -26.05
CA ARG A 460 -11.15 -9.14 -24.86
C ARG A 460 -10.73 -8.06 -23.84
N SER A 461 -11.13 -8.20 -22.59
CA SER A 461 -10.73 -7.26 -21.54
C SER A 461 -9.20 -7.19 -21.44
N VAL A 462 -8.67 -6.02 -21.05
CA VAL A 462 -7.22 -5.78 -20.88
C VAL A 462 -6.58 -6.86 -19.98
N VAL A 463 -7.32 -7.33 -18.99
CA VAL A 463 -6.89 -8.36 -18.04
C VAL A 463 -6.78 -9.74 -18.71
N ALA A 464 -7.70 -10.09 -19.61
CA ALA A 464 -7.67 -11.36 -20.34
C ALA A 464 -6.46 -11.43 -21.29
N VAL A 465 -6.15 -10.34 -21.97
CA VAL A 465 -4.96 -10.24 -22.85
C VAL A 465 -3.69 -10.38 -22.01
N ALA A 466 -3.58 -9.62 -20.91
CA ALA A 466 -2.43 -9.68 -20.02
C ALA A 466 -2.21 -11.07 -19.39
N ALA A 467 -3.29 -11.81 -19.09
CA ALA A 467 -3.20 -13.18 -18.59
C ALA A 467 -2.59 -14.12 -19.64
N GLY A 468 -3.06 -14.03 -20.89
CA GLY A 468 -2.51 -14.82 -21.99
C GLY A 468 -1.04 -14.52 -22.26
N ASP A 469 -0.66 -13.24 -22.29
CA ASP A 469 0.74 -12.82 -22.45
C ASP A 469 1.61 -13.37 -21.31
N ALA A 470 1.17 -13.21 -20.06
CA ALA A 470 1.88 -13.73 -18.89
C ALA A 470 2.13 -15.24 -18.98
N ASP A 471 1.12 -16.01 -19.38
CA ASP A 471 1.25 -17.47 -19.52
C ASP A 471 2.23 -17.87 -20.63
N THR A 472 2.24 -17.15 -21.76
CA THR A 472 3.25 -17.36 -22.82
C THR A 472 4.66 -17.08 -22.32
N LEU A 473 4.85 -15.98 -21.60
CA LEU A 473 6.15 -15.61 -21.02
C LEU A 473 6.62 -16.62 -19.97
N MET A 474 5.73 -17.07 -19.08
CA MET A 474 6.07 -18.05 -18.06
C MET A 474 6.51 -19.38 -18.67
N ARG A 475 5.79 -19.88 -19.69
CA ARG A 475 6.18 -21.11 -20.39
C ARG A 475 7.52 -20.97 -21.10
N ALA A 476 7.77 -19.83 -21.72
CA ALA A 476 9.00 -19.61 -22.48
C ALA A 476 10.23 -19.46 -21.59
N TRP A 477 10.10 -18.77 -20.46
CA TRP A 477 11.24 -18.49 -19.58
C TRP A 477 11.42 -19.48 -18.43
N GLY A 478 10.39 -20.29 -18.11
CA GLY A 478 10.43 -21.25 -17.01
C GLY A 478 10.51 -20.58 -15.63
N VAL A 479 10.01 -19.35 -15.51
CA VAL A 479 10.02 -18.56 -14.27
C VAL A 479 8.85 -18.91 -13.34
N SER A 480 8.98 -18.58 -12.05
CA SER A 480 7.98 -18.97 -11.05
C SER A 480 6.68 -18.16 -11.08
N ALA A 481 6.76 -16.87 -11.46
CA ALA A 481 5.59 -15.98 -11.54
C ALA A 481 5.86 -14.78 -12.45
N VAL A 482 4.80 -14.27 -13.09
CA VAL A 482 4.83 -13.01 -13.86
C VAL A 482 3.75 -12.07 -13.31
N ALA A 483 4.14 -10.84 -12.97
CA ALA A 483 3.21 -9.77 -12.60
C ALA A 483 3.16 -8.70 -13.70
N VAL A 484 2.08 -8.67 -14.47
CA VAL A 484 1.87 -7.66 -15.52
C VAL A 484 1.26 -6.41 -14.90
N THR A 485 1.98 -5.29 -14.93
CA THR A 485 1.42 -4.00 -14.48
C THR A 485 0.47 -3.41 -15.53
N LEU A 486 -0.71 -2.97 -15.09
CA LEU A 486 -1.86 -2.58 -15.93
C LEU A 486 -2.24 -1.10 -15.75
N GLY A 487 -1.35 -0.28 -15.20
CA GLY A 487 -1.60 1.14 -14.93
C GLY A 487 -2.65 1.31 -13.82
N GLU A 488 -3.72 2.06 -14.10
CA GLU A 488 -4.80 2.32 -13.13
C GLU A 488 -5.57 1.07 -12.69
N ALA A 489 -5.55 0.00 -13.51
CA ALA A 489 -6.15 -1.28 -13.14
C ALA A 489 -5.30 -2.11 -12.16
N GLY A 490 -4.11 -1.62 -11.78
CA GLY A 490 -3.21 -2.27 -10.83
C GLY A 490 -2.26 -3.28 -11.48
N ALA A 491 -2.17 -4.50 -10.95
CA ALA A 491 -1.26 -5.53 -11.45
C ALA A 491 -1.90 -6.92 -11.47
N LEU A 492 -1.67 -7.67 -12.55
CA LEU A 492 -2.10 -9.06 -12.72
C LEU A 492 -0.94 -10.01 -12.43
N LEU A 493 -1.06 -10.84 -11.40
CA LEU A 493 -0.10 -11.86 -11.01
C LEU A 493 -0.55 -13.24 -11.52
N SER A 494 0.22 -13.82 -12.44
CA SER A 494 0.07 -15.22 -12.89
C SER A 494 1.15 -16.12 -12.29
N TYR A 495 0.76 -17.35 -11.97
CA TYR A 495 1.65 -18.48 -11.65
C TYR A 495 1.70 -19.51 -12.81
N GLY A 496 1.12 -19.19 -13.98
CA GLY A 496 1.11 -20.05 -15.16
C GLY A 496 0.18 -21.27 -15.06
N CYS A 497 -0.52 -21.41 -13.93
CA CYS A 497 -1.53 -22.41 -13.66
C CYS A 497 -2.64 -21.82 -12.77
N GLY A 498 -3.87 -22.33 -12.90
CA GLY A 498 -5.03 -21.78 -12.21
C GLY A 498 -5.39 -20.35 -12.63
N ALA A 499 -6.34 -19.76 -11.92
CA ALA A 499 -6.76 -18.38 -12.19
C ALA A 499 -5.73 -17.35 -11.67
N PRO A 500 -5.35 -16.34 -12.46
CA PRO A 500 -4.42 -15.30 -12.03
C PRO A 500 -5.06 -14.40 -10.96
N ALA A 501 -4.22 -13.81 -10.12
CA ALA A 501 -4.64 -12.85 -9.12
C ALA A 501 -4.56 -11.42 -9.67
N LEU A 502 -5.62 -10.63 -9.53
CA LEU A 502 -5.58 -9.20 -9.88
C LEU A 502 -5.52 -8.36 -8.60
N VAL A 503 -4.49 -7.54 -8.47
CA VAL A 503 -4.34 -6.58 -7.38
C VAL A 503 -4.73 -5.19 -7.89
N PRO A 504 -5.88 -4.63 -7.47
CA PRO A 504 -6.31 -3.32 -7.93
C PRO A 504 -5.42 -2.20 -7.38
N ALA A 505 -5.19 -1.16 -8.18
CA ALA A 505 -4.56 0.08 -7.69
C ALA A 505 -5.62 1.00 -7.08
N PRO A 506 -5.32 1.71 -5.97
CA PRO A 506 -6.16 2.78 -5.48
C PRO A 506 -6.39 3.84 -6.58
N PRO A 507 -7.60 4.41 -6.70
CA PRO A 507 -7.88 5.44 -7.69
C PRO A 507 -7.01 6.67 -7.42
N LEU A 508 -6.25 7.07 -8.43
CA LEU A 508 -5.42 8.28 -8.44
C LEU A 508 -5.89 9.17 -9.61
N GLY A 509 -5.80 10.49 -9.44
CA GLY A 509 -6.04 11.42 -10.54
C GLY A 509 -5.01 11.25 -11.66
N THR A 510 -5.10 12.05 -12.72
CA THR A 510 -4.11 12.05 -13.80
C THR A 510 -2.73 12.49 -13.27
N VAL A 511 -1.80 11.54 -13.17
CA VAL A 511 -0.43 11.74 -12.70
C VAL A 511 0.56 11.18 -13.74
N ASP A 512 1.72 11.82 -13.87
CA ASP A 512 2.86 11.32 -14.65
C ASP A 512 3.30 9.95 -14.10
N THR A 513 3.13 8.88 -14.89
CA THR A 513 3.41 7.49 -14.49
C THR A 513 4.89 7.11 -14.58
N CYS A 514 5.76 8.04 -14.96
CA CYS A 514 7.20 7.82 -15.05
C CYS A 514 7.75 7.24 -13.73
N GLY A 515 8.54 6.16 -13.82
CA GLY A 515 9.16 5.47 -12.68
C GLY A 515 8.21 4.62 -11.83
N ALA A 516 6.93 4.48 -12.18
CA ALA A 516 6.01 3.60 -11.46
C ALA A 516 6.43 2.12 -11.53
N GLY A 517 6.95 1.68 -12.69
CA GLY A 517 7.51 0.34 -12.88
C GLY A 517 8.73 0.10 -12.01
N ASP A 518 9.71 1.01 -12.03
CA ASP A 518 10.90 0.93 -11.17
C ASP A 518 10.53 0.87 -9.69
N ARG A 519 9.56 1.70 -9.27
CA ARG A 519 9.06 1.69 -7.88
C ARG A 519 8.40 0.36 -7.53
N PHE A 520 7.58 -0.18 -8.43
CA PHE A 520 6.91 -1.47 -8.26
C PHE A 520 7.94 -2.59 -8.11
N ALA A 521 8.90 -2.71 -9.04
CA ALA A 521 9.92 -3.75 -9.02
C ALA A 521 10.82 -3.67 -7.76
N ALA A 522 11.24 -2.45 -7.38
CA ALA A 522 12.01 -2.21 -6.16
C ALA A 522 11.26 -2.59 -4.87
N ALA A 523 9.97 -2.22 -4.79
CA ALA A 523 9.13 -2.55 -3.64
C ALA A 523 8.85 -4.06 -3.57
N ALA A 524 8.63 -4.72 -4.71
CA ALA A 524 8.44 -6.17 -4.77
C ALA A 524 9.70 -6.93 -4.31
N ALA A 525 10.89 -6.53 -4.81
CA ALA A 525 12.15 -7.14 -4.41
C ALA A 525 12.43 -6.96 -2.92
N THR A 526 12.16 -5.77 -2.39
CA THR A 526 12.27 -5.46 -0.96
C THR A 526 11.34 -6.33 -0.10
N ALA A 527 10.05 -6.41 -0.46
CA ALA A 527 9.09 -7.21 0.28
C ALA A 527 9.46 -8.70 0.27
N LEU A 528 9.89 -9.23 -0.88
CA LEU A 528 10.34 -10.61 -1.00
C LEU A 528 11.60 -10.88 -0.16
N GLY A 529 12.58 -9.97 -0.18
CA GLY A 529 13.80 -10.08 0.65
C GLY A 529 13.50 -10.07 2.15
N ASN A 530 12.42 -9.39 2.56
CA ASN A 530 11.90 -9.40 3.93
C ASN A 530 11.05 -10.64 4.27
N GLY A 531 10.94 -11.60 3.34
CA GLY A 531 10.25 -12.89 3.56
C GLY A 531 8.77 -12.90 3.19
N ALA A 532 8.25 -11.88 2.51
CA ALA A 532 6.86 -11.88 2.05
C ALA A 532 6.60 -12.97 1.00
N LEU A 533 5.35 -13.44 0.91
CA LEU A 533 4.90 -14.27 -0.21
C LEU A 533 4.84 -13.45 -1.51
N THR A 534 4.90 -14.12 -2.67
CA THR A 534 4.89 -13.42 -3.97
C THR A 534 3.64 -12.56 -4.16
N ALA A 535 2.46 -13.07 -3.77
CA ALA A 535 1.22 -12.30 -3.82
C ALA A 535 1.23 -11.08 -2.88
N GLU A 536 1.76 -11.23 -1.66
CA GLU A 536 1.88 -10.14 -0.68
C GLU A 536 2.87 -9.07 -1.18
N ALA A 537 3.97 -9.49 -1.80
CA ALA A 537 4.96 -8.59 -2.39
C ALA A 537 4.38 -7.78 -3.55
N VAL A 538 3.60 -8.40 -4.43
CA VAL A 538 2.89 -7.68 -5.52
C VAL A 538 1.86 -6.72 -4.94
N GLN A 539 1.10 -7.11 -3.91
CA GLN A 539 0.16 -6.24 -3.23
C GLN A 539 0.85 -5.01 -2.60
N TYR A 540 1.96 -5.23 -1.93
CA TYR A 540 2.80 -4.17 -1.37
C TYR A 540 3.34 -3.25 -2.47
N ALA A 541 3.81 -3.82 -3.59
CA ALA A 541 4.38 -3.10 -4.72
C ALA A 541 3.36 -2.20 -5.43
N VAL A 542 2.12 -2.67 -5.65
CA VAL A 542 1.03 -1.82 -6.17
C VAL A 542 0.82 -0.63 -5.24
N GLY A 543 0.68 -0.87 -3.93
CA GLY A 543 0.50 0.21 -2.95
C GLY A 543 1.68 1.20 -2.91
N ALA A 544 2.92 0.71 -3.03
CA ALA A 544 4.12 1.54 -3.04
C ALA A 544 4.23 2.40 -4.31
N ALA A 545 3.93 1.83 -5.48
CA ALA A 545 3.86 2.56 -6.75
C ALA A 545 2.76 3.63 -6.73
N SER A 546 1.57 3.31 -6.21
CA SER A 546 0.48 4.28 -6.06
C SER A 546 0.83 5.44 -5.13
N ARG A 547 1.47 5.17 -3.98
CA ARG A 547 1.94 6.24 -3.07
C ARG A 547 3.01 7.12 -3.71
N PHE A 548 3.93 6.51 -4.46
CA PHE A 548 4.96 7.24 -5.21
C PHE A 548 4.35 8.19 -6.23
N LEU A 549 3.38 7.73 -7.03
CA LEU A 549 2.64 8.58 -7.96
C LEU A 549 1.86 9.67 -7.22
N ALA A 550 1.12 9.34 -6.16
CA ALA A 550 0.39 10.33 -5.36
C ALA A 550 1.30 11.45 -4.80
N SER A 551 2.57 11.13 -4.54
CA SER A 551 3.59 12.07 -4.06
C SER A 551 4.28 12.90 -5.17
N GLY A 552 3.94 12.69 -6.44
CA GLY A 552 4.50 13.44 -7.59
C GLY A 552 5.48 12.66 -8.47
N GLY A 553 5.63 11.35 -8.25
CA GLY A 553 6.46 10.46 -9.06
C GLY A 553 7.95 10.82 -9.05
N VAL A 554 8.66 10.51 -10.15
CA VAL A 554 10.13 10.73 -10.26
C VAL A 554 10.53 12.20 -10.08
N ARG A 555 9.60 13.14 -10.26
CA ARG A 555 9.85 14.58 -10.12
C ARG A 555 10.11 15.05 -8.68
N ARG A 556 10.01 14.18 -7.65
CA ARG A 556 10.14 14.53 -6.22
C ARG A 556 11.25 13.81 -5.42
N ILE A 557 12.20 13.14 -6.08
CA ILE A 557 13.36 12.58 -5.37
C ILE A 557 14.21 13.74 -4.80
N PRO A 558 14.65 13.72 -3.52
CA PRO A 558 14.91 14.97 -2.78
C PRO A 558 16.21 15.70 -3.17
N ASP A 559 16.10 17.02 -3.35
CA ASP A 559 17.02 18.06 -2.83
C ASP A 559 16.11 19.17 -2.22
N PRO A 560 16.43 19.78 -1.05
CA PRO A 560 15.50 20.50 -0.22
C PRO A 560 15.41 21.95 -0.68
N LEU A 561 14.38 22.28 -1.46
CA LEU A 561 13.69 23.57 -1.50
C LEU A 561 12.71 23.56 -2.71
N GLN A 562 11.49 24.03 -2.46
CA GLN A 562 10.41 24.33 -3.42
C GLN A 562 9.41 23.20 -3.74
N ALA A 563 8.16 23.41 -3.33
CA ALA A 563 6.99 22.63 -3.70
C ALA A 563 5.79 23.55 -3.93
N ASP A 564 5.33 23.68 -5.18
CA ASP A 564 3.93 23.93 -5.60
C ASP A 564 3.89 23.98 -7.15
N ASN A 565 2.84 23.74 -7.94
CA ASN A 565 1.47 23.26 -7.78
C ASN A 565 0.98 22.85 -9.20
N SER A 566 0.12 21.84 -9.34
CA SER A 566 -0.88 21.77 -10.42
C SER A 566 -1.75 20.52 -10.26
N ARG A 567 -2.91 20.69 -9.61
CA ARG A 567 -4.06 19.79 -9.76
C ARG A 567 -5.15 20.56 -10.49
N ARG A 568 -5.44 20.16 -11.73
CA ARG A 568 -6.66 20.56 -12.44
C ARG A 568 -7.80 19.66 -11.95
N GLY A 569 -8.89 20.30 -11.54
CA GLY A 569 -10.10 19.62 -11.13
C GLY A 569 -10.81 18.94 -12.29
N VAL A 570 -11.47 17.83 -11.99
CA VAL A 570 -12.50 17.23 -12.84
C VAL A 570 -13.77 17.19 -12.01
N GLN A 571 -14.82 17.83 -12.53
CA GLN A 571 -16.18 17.79 -12.01
C GLN A 571 -16.72 16.36 -12.13
N ALA A 572 -17.22 15.81 -11.03
CA ALA A 572 -18.14 14.70 -11.07
C ALA A 572 -19.49 15.24 -11.59
N ALA A 573 -19.94 14.71 -12.73
CA ALA A 573 -21.28 14.94 -13.22
C ALA A 573 -22.25 14.02 -12.47
N ASP A 574 -23.23 14.63 -11.83
CA ASP A 574 -24.42 13.95 -11.31
C ASP A 574 -25.10 13.20 -12.46
N THR A 575 -25.30 11.89 -12.29
CA THR A 575 -26.19 11.11 -13.15
C THR A 575 -27.32 10.58 -12.27
N GLU A 576 -28.53 11.09 -12.53
CA GLU A 576 -29.77 10.68 -11.91
C GLU A 576 -30.04 9.18 -12.15
N LEU A 577 -30.25 8.43 -11.07
CA LEU A 577 -30.76 7.06 -11.09
C LEU A 577 -32.26 7.09 -11.38
N VAL A 578 -32.64 6.79 -12.61
CA VAL A 578 -34.02 6.45 -12.99
C VAL A 578 -34.22 4.94 -12.79
N GLY A 579 -35.21 4.59 -11.97
CA GLY A 579 -35.57 3.21 -11.66
C GLY A 579 -36.21 2.45 -12.81
N SER A 580 -35.73 1.22 -13.03
CA SER A 580 -36.44 0.06 -13.56
C SER A 580 -35.54 -1.17 -13.36
N ALA A 581 -36.07 -2.28 -12.86
CA ALA A 581 -35.34 -3.54 -12.73
C ALA A 581 -35.03 -4.11 -14.12
N ALA A 582 -33.94 -3.67 -14.74
CA ALA A 582 -33.40 -4.29 -15.94
C ALA A 582 -32.87 -5.69 -15.58
N THR A 583 -33.24 -6.70 -16.37
CA THR A 583 -32.68 -8.04 -16.23
C THR A 583 -31.17 -7.99 -16.48
N GLY A 584 -30.37 -8.82 -15.79
CA GLY A 584 -28.91 -8.79 -15.92
C GLY A 584 -28.41 -8.89 -17.36
N VAL A 585 -29.15 -9.59 -18.23
CA VAL A 585 -28.89 -9.67 -19.67
C VAL A 585 -28.98 -8.29 -20.35
N THR A 586 -29.99 -7.48 -20.04
CA THR A 586 -30.15 -6.14 -20.61
C THR A 586 -29.03 -5.20 -20.18
N VAL A 587 -28.55 -5.30 -18.94
CA VAL A 587 -27.37 -4.54 -18.47
C VAL A 587 -26.12 -4.96 -19.26
N CYS A 588 -25.89 -6.26 -19.45
CA CYS A 588 -24.77 -6.77 -20.25
C CYS A 588 -24.84 -6.27 -21.69
N GLU A 589 -26.00 -6.35 -22.35
CA GLU A 589 -26.20 -5.90 -23.73
C GLU A 589 -25.94 -4.40 -23.88
N ALA A 590 -26.44 -3.58 -22.95
CA ALA A 590 -26.23 -2.14 -22.97
C ALA A 590 -24.75 -1.77 -22.80
N VAL A 591 -24.05 -2.43 -21.88
CA VAL A 591 -22.62 -2.20 -21.62
C VAL A 591 -21.76 -2.64 -22.81
N ARG A 592 -22.07 -3.80 -23.41
CA ARG A 592 -21.38 -4.26 -24.64
C ARG A 592 -21.68 -3.39 -25.84
N GLY A 593 -22.91 -2.89 -25.98
CA GLY A 593 -23.31 -2.01 -27.08
C GLY A 593 -22.49 -0.72 -27.14
N ARG A 594 -21.96 -0.27 -25.99
CA ARG A 594 -21.03 0.87 -25.89
C ARG A 594 -19.55 0.48 -25.80
N GLY A 595 -19.22 -0.81 -25.97
CA GLY A 595 -17.85 -1.34 -25.91
C GLY A 595 -17.25 -1.44 -24.50
N GLY A 596 -18.08 -1.43 -23.45
CA GLY A 596 -17.64 -1.55 -22.06
C GLY A 596 -17.42 -2.99 -21.60
N VAL A 597 -16.73 -3.15 -20.48
CA VAL A 597 -16.35 -4.42 -19.85
C VAL A 597 -17.41 -4.87 -18.85
N VAL A 598 -17.96 -6.06 -19.04
CA VAL A 598 -18.92 -6.70 -18.14
C VAL A 598 -18.21 -7.57 -17.12
N VAL A 599 -18.31 -7.20 -15.84
CA VAL A 599 -17.78 -8.00 -14.73
C VAL A 599 -18.92 -8.79 -14.09
N ALA A 600 -18.68 -10.06 -13.80
CA ALA A 600 -19.57 -10.87 -12.99
C ALA A 600 -18.85 -11.51 -11.82
N THR A 601 -19.57 -11.72 -10.72
CA THR A 601 -19.12 -12.51 -9.57
C THR A 601 -20.28 -13.35 -9.06
N GLY A 602 -20.02 -14.35 -8.22
CA GLY A 602 -21.11 -15.15 -7.69
C GLY A 602 -20.80 -15.93 -6.43
N GLY A 603 -21.87 -16.25 -5.71
CA GLY A 603 -21.84 -16.96 -4.45
C GLY A 603 -23.17 -16.91 -3.72
N CYS A 604 -23.21 -17.53 -2.54
CA CYS A 604 -24.44 -17.60 -1.75
C CYS A 604 -24.81 -16.28 -1.08
N PHE A 605 -23.82 -15.45 -0.71
CA PHE A 605 -24.01 -14.18 0.03
C PHE A 605 -25.01 -14.26 1.19
N ASP A 606 -24.96 -15.37 1.94
CA ASP A 606 -25.98 -15.72 2.92
C ASP A 606 -26.01 -14.73 4.10
N LEU A 607 -24.84 -14.43 4.67
CA LEU A 607 -24.63 -13.25 5.51
C LEU A 607 -23.51 -12.42 4.89
N LEU A 608 -23.82 -11.19 4.52
CA LEU A 608 -22.82 -10.25 4.01
C LEU A 608 -21.90 -9.80 5.13
N HIS A 609 -20.63 -9.65 4.80
CA HIS A 609 -19.60 -9.14 5.69
C HIS A 609 -18.64 -8.27 4.91
N THR A 610 -17.78 -7.54 5.62
CA THR A 610 -16.81 -6.60 5.02
C THR A 610 -15.96 -7.22 3.91
N GLY A 611 -15.56 -8.48 4.06
CA GLY A 611 -14.89 -9.25 2.99
C GLY A 611 -15.67 -9.28 1.66
N HIS A 612 -16.97 -9.64 1.69
CA HIS A 612 -17.81 -9.60 0.47
C HIS A 612 -17.93 -8.18 -0.10
N ILE A 613 -18.09 -7.17 0.75
CA ILE A 613 -18.22 -5.77 0.29
C ILE A 613 -16.93 -5.29 -0.40
N ALA A 614 -15.77 -5.62 0.16
CA ALA A 614 -14.48 -5.29 -0.45
C ALA A 614 -14.31 -6.01 -1.80
N THR A 615 -14.55 -7.33 -1.86
CA THR A 615 -14.50 -8.08 -3.12
C THR A 615 -15.46 -7.52 -4.18
N LEU A 616 -16.68 -7.12 -3.80
CA LEU A 616 -17.65 -6.53 -4.72
C LEU A 616 -17.19 -5.14 -5.23
N ARG A 617 -16.63 -4.30 -4.37
CA ARG A 617 -16.08 -2.99 -4.76
C ARG A 617 -14.89 -3.12 -5.69
N ASP A 618 -13.96 -4.01 -5.35
CA ASP A 618 -12.78 -4.29 -6.17
C ASP A 618 -13.19 -4.89 -7.52
N ALA A 619 -14.15 -5.82 -7.55
CA ALA A 619 -14.71 -6.36 -8.79
C ALA A 619 -15.34 -5.27 -9.66
N ARG A 620 -16.08 -4.34 -9.06
CA ARG A 620 -16.72 -3.23 -9.80
C ARG A 620 -15.71 -2.27 -10.45
N GLN A 621 -14.52 -2.10 -9.87
CA GLN A 621 -13.46 -1.26 -10.45
C GLN A 621 -12.83 -1.86 -11.71
N MET A 622 -13.06 -3.16 -11.97
CA MET A 622 -12.43 -3.89 -13.08
C MET A 622 -13.18 -3.77 -14.40
N GLY A 623 -14.36 -3.12 -14.40
CA GLY A 623 -15.13 -2.90 -15.61
C GLY A 623 -16.24 -1.87 -15.44
N ASP A 624 -17.11 -1.80 -16.44
CA ASP A 624 -18.13 -0.77 -16.57
C ASP A 624 -19.44 -1.14 -15.88
N CYS A 625 -19.62 -2.41 -15.53
CA CYS A 625 -20.69 -2.88 -14.65
C CYS A 625 -20.27 -4.12 -13.85
N LEU A 626 -20.98 -4.37 -12.74
CA LEU A 626 -20.90 -5.58 -11.94
C LEU A 626 -22.26 -6.28 -11.86
N ILE A 627 -22.29 -7.53 -12.32
CA ILE A 627 -23.43 -8.45 -12.19
C ILE A 627 -23.13 -9.49 -11.10
N VAL A 628 -23.99 -9.60 -10.09
CA VAL A 628 -23.86 -10.61 -9.04
C VAL A 628 -24.76 -11.81 -9.33
N CYS A 629 -24.16 -12.95 -9.65
CA CYS A 629 -24.84 -14.24 -9.78
C CYS A 629 -25.08 -14.85 -8.39
N LEU A 630 -26.31 -14.76 -7.89
CA LEU A 630 -26.72 -15.20 -6.57
C LEU A 630 -27.29 -16.62 -6.61
N ASN A 631 -26.80 -17.53 -5.77
CA ASN A 631 -27.41 -18.85 -5.62
C ASN A 631 -28.83 -18.73 -5.03
N SER A 632 -29.78 -19.45 -5.62
CA SER A 632 -31.14 -19.58 -5.07
C SER A 632 -31.16 -20.29 -3.72
N ASP A 633 -32.27 -20.19 -3.00
CA ASP A 633 -32.44 -20.88 -1.71
C ASP A 633 -32.30 -22.40 -1.86
N ASP A 634 -32.79 -22.96 -2.96
CA ASP A 634 -32.68 -24.39 -3.25
C ASP A 634 -31.26 -24.81 -3.63
N SER A 635 -30.56 -23.98 -4.41
CA SER A 635 -29.14 -24.17 -4.71
C SER A 635 -28.29 -24.18 -3.43
N VAL A 636 -28.51 -23.21 -2.53
CA VAL A 636 -27.79 -23.15 -1.25
C VAL A 636 -28.13 -24.32 -0.34
N ARG A 637 -29.40 -24.75 -0.28
CA ARG A 637 -29.82 -25.94 0.48
C ARG A 637 -29.09 -27.21 0.04
N ARG A 638 -28.93 -27.42 -1.26
CA ARG A 638 -28.19 -28.57 -1.80
C ARG A 638 -26.70 -28.51 -1.51
N GLN A 639 -26.09 -27.32 -1.58
CA GLN A 639 -24.66 -27.14 -1.37
C GLN A 639 -24.23 -27.17 0.11
N LYS A 640 -25.04 -26.56 1.00
CA LYS A 640 -24.66 -26.28 2.40
C LYS A 640 -25.55 -26.98 3.43
N GLY A 641 -26.56 -27.73 2.98
CA GLY A 641 -27.48 -28.48 3.82
C GLY A 641 -28.82 -27.77 4.07
N PRO A 642 -29.83 -28.50 4.60
CA PRO A 642 -31.21 -28.06 4.66
C PRO A 642 -31.47 -26.87 5.60
N GLN A 643 -30.52 -26.55 6.49
CA GLN A 643 -30.57 -25.43 7.44
C GLN A 643 -30.04 -24.11 6.84
N ARG A 644 -29.66 -24.10 5.55
CA ARG A 644 -29.12 -22.95 4.82
C ARG A 644 -29.96 -22.73 3.55
N PRO A 645 -30.17 -21.50 3.08
CA PRO A 645 -29.65 -20.24 3.62
C PRO A 645 -30.43 -19.76 4.85
N LEU A 646 -29.83 -18.85 5.62
CA LEU A 646 -30.48 -18.19 6.76
C LEU A 646 -31.34 -17.00 6.30
N VAL A 647 -30.90 -16.33 5.23
CA VAL A 647 -31.58 -15.19 4.63
C VAL A 647 -32.13 -15.60 3.26
N SER A 648 -33.40 -15.27 2.99
CA SER A 648 -34.05 -15.63 1.73
C SER A 648 -33.33 -15.03 0.52
N GLU A 649 -33.38 -15.71 -0.63
CA GLU A 649 -32.79 -15.21 -1.89
C GLU A 649 -33.30 -13.83 -2.28
N ARG A 650 -34.57 -13.54 -1.98
CA ARG A 650 -35.18 -12.22 -2.21
C ARG A 650 -34.50 -11.15 -1.37
N ASP A 651 -34.32 -11.39 -0.08
CA ASP A 651 -33.72 -10.42 0.83
C ASP A 651 -32.23 -10.26 0.54
N ARG A 652 -31.51 -11.36 0.26
CA ARG A 652 -30.10 -11.33 -0.16
C ARG A 652 -29.92 -10.49 -1.42
N ALA A 653 -30.78 -10.67 -2.42
CA ALA A 653 -30.74 -9.88 -3.66
C ALA A 653 -31.00 -8.38 -3.41
N GLN A 654 -31.95 -8.04 -2.54
CA GLN A 654 -32.24 -6.64 -2.18
C GLN A 654 -31.06 -5.96 -1.48
N VAL A 655 -30.40 -6.66 -0.54
CA VAL A 655 -29.22 -6.09 0.14
C VAL A 655 -28.07 -5.90 -0.84
N LEU A 656 -27.87 -6.83 -1.78
CA LEU A 656 -26.84 -6.68 -2.82
C LEU A 656 -27.12 -5.52 -3.76
N LEU A 657 -28.37 -5.35 -4.22
CA LEU A 657 -28.78 -4.23 -5.09
C LEU A 657 -28.71 -2.86 -4.39
N ALA A 658 -28.75 -2.82 -3.05
CA ALA A 658 -28.58 -1.59 -2.29
C ALA A 658 -27.11 -1.12 -2.25
N LEU A 659 -26.15 -1.95 -2.65
CA LEU A 659 -24.74 -1.57 -2.74
C LEU A 659 -24.50 -0.79 -4.03
N GLU A 660 -23.94 0.42 -3.90
CA GLU A 660 -23.61 1.30 -5.04
C GLU A 660 -22.73 0.61 -6.11
N CYS A 661 -21.91 -0.36 -5.71
CA CYS A 661 -21.03 -1.08 -6.62
C CYS A 661 -21.69 -2.24 -7.38
N VAL A 662 -22.98 -2.52 -7.18
CA VAL A 662 -23.70 -3.63 -7.83
C VAL A 662 -24.73 -3.08 -8.81
N ASP A 663 -24.53 -3.33 -10.10
CA ASP A 663 -25.43 -2.83 -11.15
C ASP A 663 -26.61 -3.78 -11.41
N SER A 664 -26.46 -5.08 -11.15
CA SER A 664 -27.55 -6.06 -11.25
C SER A 664 -27.28 -7.33 -10.43
N VAL A 665 -28.36 -8.01 -10.03
CA VAL A 665 -28.31 -9.33 -9.37
C VAL A 665 -29.13 -10.32 -10.19
N VAL A 666 -28.56 -11.48 -10.50
CA VAL A 666 -29.26 -12.58 -11.19
C VAL A 666 -29.24 -13.82 -10.32
N ILE A 667 -30.43 -14.35 -10.01
CA ILE A 667 -30.59 -15.56 -9.20
C ILE A 667 -30.54 -16.78 -10.13
N PHE A 668 -29.80 -17.81 -9.73
CA PHE A 668 -29.72 -19.08 -10.48
C PHE A 668 -29.91 -20.28 -9.56
N ASP A 669 -30.56 -21.32 -10.08
CA ASP A 669 -30.95 -22.50 -9.34
C ASP A 669 -29.92 -23.62 -9.39
N GLU A 670 -29.05 -23.64 -10.41
CA GLU A 670 -28.12 -24.73 -10.68
C GLU A 670 -27.04 -24.86 -9.58
N ASP A 671 -26.37 -26.03 -9.54
CA ASP A 671 -25.29 -26.29 -8.59
C ASP A 671 -23.99 -25.55 -8.97
N THR A 672 -23.86 -25.15 -10.24
CA THR A 672 -22.70 -24.40 -10.75
C THR A 672 -23.19 -23.18 -11.54
N PRO A 673 -22.45 -22.06 -11.55
CA PRO A 673 -22.84 -20.87 -12.30
C PRO A 673 -22.64 -21.01 -13.82
N ALA A 674 -22.29 -22.19 -14.33
CA ALA A 674 -21.88 -22.37 -15.73
C ALA A 674 -22.96 -21.94 -16.73
N GLU A 675 -24.23 -22.23 -16.46
CA GLU A 675 -25.32 -21.87 -17.37
C GLU A 675 -25.61 -20.38 -17.35
N ILE A 676 -25.69 -19.77 -16.17
CA ILE A 676 -25.89 -18.32 -16.07
C ILE A 676 -24.72 -17.55 -16.68
N LEU A 677 -23.50 -18.07 -16.58
CA LEU A 677 -22.33 -17.50 -17.26
C LEU A 677 -22.41 -17.58 -18.78
N ARG A 678 -22.99 -18.65 -19.36
CA ARG A 678 -23.20 -18.75 -20.82
C ARG A 678 -24.25 -17.76 -21.31
N GLN A 679 -25.24 -17.44 -20.48
CA GLN A 679 -26.27 -16.45 -20.80
C GLN A 679 -25.71 -15.03 -20.71
N LEU A 680 -24.98 -14.74 -19.62
CA LEU A 680 -24.42 -13.40 -19.39
C LEU A 680 -23.19 -13.13 -20.25
N GLN A 681 -22.38 -14.14 -20.57
CA GLN A 681 -21.08 -14.08 -21.27
C GLN A 681 -20.09 -13.04 -20.74
N PRO A 682 -19.90 -12.88 -19.42
CA PRO A 682 -19.09 -11.79 -18.87
C PRO A 682 -17.65 -11.81 -19.38
N ASP A 683 -17.06 -10.64 -19.48
CA ASP A 683 -15.65 -10.46 -19.86
C ASP A 683 -14.72 -10.89 -18.71
N LEU A 684 -15.17 -10.65 -17.46
CA LEU A 684 -14.45 -11.00 -16.25
C LEU A 684 -15.34 -11.78 -15.27
N TRP A 685 -14.84 -12.88 -14.74
CA TRP A 685 -15.44 -13.62 -13.63
C TRP A 685 -14.56 -13.53 -12.39
N VAL A 686 -15.04 -12.85 -11.36
CA VAL A 686 -14.26 -12.52 -10.16
C VAL A 686 -14.63 -13.43 -8.99
N LYS A 687 -13.61 -14.02 -8.34
CA LYS A 687 -13.74 -14.79 -7.10
C LYS A 687 -12.89 -14.17 -5.97
N GLY A 688 -13.30 -14.41 -4.72
CA GLY A 688 -12.56 -13.98 -3.53
C GLY A 688 -11.30 -14.83 -3.28
N GLY A 689 -10.38 -14.32 -2.47
CA GLY A 689 -8.99 -14.80 -2.36
C GLY A 689 -8.72 -16.22 -1.88
N ASP A 690 -9.73 -17.03 -1.56
CA ASP A 690 -9.57 -18.45 -1.21
C ASP A 690 -9.15 -19.33 -2.40
N TYR A 691 -9.15 -18.78 -3.63
CA TYR A 691 -8.98 -19.53 -4.88
C TYR A 691 -7.71 -19.18 -5.68
N VAL A 692 -6.78 -18.40 -5.12
CA VAL A 692 -5.56 -17.98 -5.85
C VAL A 692 -4.75 -19.21 -6.27
N GLY A 693 -4.45 -19.34 -7.58
CA GLY A 693 -3.70 -20.47 -8.13
C GLY A 693 -4.47 -21.80 -8.17
N THR A 694 -5.79 -21.77 -7.93
CA THR A 694 -6.66 -22.95 -8.11
C THR A 694 -7.32 -22.92 -9.48
N ASP A 695 -7.54 -24.09 -10.07
CA ASP A 695 -8.34 -24.21 -11.29
C ASP A 695 -9.80 -23.93 -10.97
N LEU A 696 -10.33 -22.83 -11.51
CA LEU A 696 -11.74 -22.51 -11.43
C LEU A 696 -12.48 -23.26 -12.55
N PRO A 697 -13.45 -24.14 -12.25
CA PRO A 697 -14.23 -24.82 -13.28
C PRO A 697 -14.90 -23.85 -14.26
N GLU A 698 -15.23 -22.64 -13.78
CA GLU A 698 -15.80 -21.57 -14.58
C GLU A 698 -14.83 -21.03 -15.66
N ALA A 699 -13.51 -21.15 -15.47
CA ALA A 699 -12.53 -20.65 -16.44
C ALA A 699 -12.70 -21.30 -17.83
N ALA A 700 -12.97 -22.61 -17.88
CA ALA A 700 -13.21 -23.33 -19.12
C ALA A 700 -14.49 -22.86 -19.84
N VAL A 701 -15.48 -22.38 -19.07
CA VAL A 701 -16.72 -21.84 -19.60
C VAL A 701 -16.46 -20.46 -20.22
N LEU A 702 -15.76 -19.57 -19.51
CA LEU A 702 -15.42 -18.22 -19.98
C LEU A 702 -14.53 -18.24 -21.24
N ALA A 703 -13.59 -19.18 -21.32
CA ALA A 703 -12.66 -19.30 -22.44
C ALA A 703 -13.37 -19.45 -23.81
N ARG A 704 -14.62 -19.94 -23.84
CA ARG A 704 -15.38 -20.16 -25.08
C ARG A 704 -15.71 -18.85 -25.83
N TRP A 705 -15.75 -17.73 -25.13
CA TRP A 705 -15.95 -16.40 -25.71
C TRP A 705 -14.78 -15.44 -25.43
N GLY A 706 -13.71 -15.93 -24.82
CA GLY A 706 -12.52 -15.12 -24.50
C GLY A 706 -12.62 -14.30 -23.21
N GLY A 707 -13.56 -14.63 -22.32
CA GLY A 707 -13.60 -14.06 -20.97
C GLY A 707 -12.51 -14.64 -20.06
N GLN A 708 -12.21 -13.97 -18.96
CA GLN A 708 -11.16 -14.36 -18.01
C GLN A 708 -11.69 -14.50 -16.59
N ALA A 709 -11.41 -15.64 -15.95
CA ALA A 709 -11.61 -15.80 -14.52
C ALA A 709 -10.40 -15.26 -13.74
N VAL A 710 -10.64 -14.50 -12.68
CA VAL A 710 -9.62 -13.83 -11.87
C VAL A 710 -9.97 -13.90 -10.39
N VAL A 711 -8.93 -13.90 -9.56
CA VAL A 711 -9.07 -13.95 -8.10
C VAL A 711 -8.56 -12.65 -7.50
N LEU A 712 -9.32 -12.08 -6.56
CA LEU A 712 -8.88 -10.90 -5.81
C LEU A 712 -8.16 -11.31 -4.52
N PRO A 713 -7.21 -10.51 -4.00
CA PRO A 713 -6.47 -10.82 -2.78
C PRO A 713 -7.38 -11.15 -1.59
N TYR A 714 -6.95 -12.10 -0.76
CA TYR A 714 -7.67 -12.47 0.45
C TYR A 714 -7.55 -11.38 1.51
N LEU A 715 -8.68 -10.96 2.09
CA LEU A 715 -8.69 -10.21 3.35
C LEU A 715 -8.81 -11.21 4.52
N PRO A 716 -7.80 -11.33 5.40
CA PRO A 716 -7.82 -12.31 6.48
C PRO A 716 -9.02 -12.19 7.43
N GLY A 717 -9.67 -13.33 7.71
CA GLY A 717 -10.27 -13.56 9.03
C GLY A 717 -11.77 -13.85 9.12
N ARG A 718 -12.56 -13.94 8.05
CA ARG A 718 -14.02 -14.14 8.19
C ARG A 718 -14.59 -15.08 7.11
N SER A 719 -15.14 -16.22 7.53
CA SER A 719 -15.95 -17.11 6.70
C SER A 719 -17.34 -17.22 7.33
N THR A 720 -18.39 -17.13 6.49
CA THR A 720 -19.78 -17.23 6.93
C THR A 720 -20.05 -18.57 7.64
N THR A 721 -19.37 -19.65 7.23
CA THR A 721 -19.48 -20.97 7.86
C THR A 721 -18.92 -20.95 9.28
N ARG A 722 -17.74 -20.34 9.50
CA ARG A 722 -17.15 -20.24 10.85
C ARG A 722 -17.98 -19.39 11.82
N LEU A 723 -18.61 -18.31 11.33
CA LEU A 723 -19.50 -17.47 12.14
C LEU A 723 -20.74 -18.24 12.63
N VAL A 724 -21.26 -19.14 11.79
CA VAL A 724 -22.45 -19.94 12.10
C VAL A 724 -22.09 -21.14 12.97
N ASP A 725 -20.95 -21.79 12.71
CA ASP A 725 -20.44 -22.87 13.56
C ASP A 725 -20.13 -22.36 14.97
N GLN A 726 -19.60 -21.14 15.11
CA GLN A 726 -19.40 -20.48 16.40
C GLN A 726 -20.73 -20.19 17.10
N ALA A 727 -21.76 -19.73 16.38
CA ALA A 727 -23.09 -19.51 16.96
C ALA A 727 -23.74 -20.82 17.43
N VAL A 728 -23.68 -21.89 16.63
CA VAL A 728 -24.26 -23.21 16.97
C VAL A 728 -23.50 -23.89 18.13
N ALA A 729 -22.17 -23.76 18.18
CA ALA A 729 -21.37 -24.27 19.30
C ALA A 729 -21.70 -23.58 20.63
N THR A 730 -22.09 -22.30 20.58
CA THR A 730 -22.50 -21.54 21.77
C THR A 730 -23.85 -21.99 22.32
N THR A 731 -24.77 -22.42 21.43
CA THR A 731 -26.11 -22.91 21.82
C THR A 731 -26.10 -24.35 22.32
N ALA A 732 -25.20 -25.21 21.81
CA ALA A 732 -25.09 -26.61 22.24
C ALA A 732 -24.51 -26.79 23.66
N ALA A 733 -23.87 -25.75 24.22
CA ALA A 733 -23.28 -25.76 25.56
C ALA A 733 -24.30 -25.50 26.69
N HIS A 734 -25.59 -25.29 26.40
CA HIS A 734 -26.66 -25.20 27.39
C HIS A 734 -27.75 -26.25 27.09
N PRO A 735 -27.86 -27.34 27.88
CA PRO A 735 -29.03 -28.21 27.78
C PRO A 735 -30.26 -27.43 28.28
N PRO A 736 -31.47 -27.71 27.77
CA PRO A 736 -32.68 -27.05 28.23
C PRO A 736 -32.93 -27.43 29.70
N GLY A 737 -32.60 -26.51 30.61
CA GLY A 737 -32.95 -26.56 32.01
C GLY A 737 -34.45 -26.30 32.18
N ARG A 738 -35.11 -27.25 32.85
CA ARG A 738 -36.53 -27.25 33.22
C ARG A 738 -36.98 -26.01 33.98
#